data_AF-A0A101N0I2-F1
#
_entry.id   AF-A0A101N0I2-F1
#
_cell.length_a   1.000
_cell.length_b   1.000
_cell.length_c   1.000
_cell.angle_alpha   90.00
_cell.angle_beta   90.00
_cell.angle_gamma   90.00
#
_symmetry.space_group_name_H-M   'P 1'
#
loop_
_entity.id
_entity.type
_entity.pdbx_description
1 polymer ?
#
loop_
_entity_poly.entity_id
_entity_poly.type
_entity_poly.pdbx_seq_one_letter_code
_entity_poly.pdbx_strand_id
1 'polypeptide(L)'
;MKNETLSGPRTHALLADGTTVCIRPVAAADHDQLQGLYEEMSPENLRLRFFAASRRSAEMAADRACATPHVGYRALLAERSGQVIGLAEYDTGGIGTEAEISIAVADGLHHRGVGTLLVEHLVSAARADGVTSFIADALSENQEVLRLFADLGLRTARRFEGPEARCTIALGEDDTYLTAVEERGRAADVESLRPLLRPAAVAVVGAGRKPGSVGRAILHQLKTGGYTGRLWAVNPAATSILGVPSHPSVSALPRTPDLVVVAVPAPAVPATAEECGKAGVRALLVVTAGLDADQAKALLAACRTYGMRMVGPNCLGISNTDPQHRLDATFAAHHPRPGTAGVAVQSGGVGIALLDGMSRLGIGVSSFVSLGDKYDVSGNDMLQWWESDAHTDLALLHLESFGNPRAFSRTARRVTRRMPVLTVDAGRTDAGRRAAASHTAAAATRTMTRQALFTQAGITAAHSVGELLETAALLHSQPLPAGSRVMIVTNAGGAGVLSADACAEAGLTLPMPPAMLVEDLFAVLPEGAAIGNPVDVTAAVTQDRLGECVDRIMRHPGVDAVLVALVPTAVAAATGDDLVKAVTARPGHRPKPVVVVRLEQTLPVELLSRSGGGTVPAYAEPQAAARALAHAARRAAWLARPAGTVPDLDGIDTARAHACIGTYLEAHPDGGWLDPRTCAELLDCYGIPQLPWAWATTEDEAVLAADRMRGPGGLVVMKGYWPGLLHKSAQHAVHLDLRGDSQVRAAFRDLETRFAGLLTGVVVQPLAARGTEL
;
A
#
# COMPACT_ATOMS: atom_id res chain seq x y z
N MET A 1 2.86 3.50 11.49
CA MET A 1 2.66 4.53 12.54
C MET A 1 2.47 5.89 11.89
N LYS A 2 1.32 6.51 12.11
CA LYS A 2 1.22 7.97 11.97
C LYS A 2 2.08 8.56 13.10
N ASN A 3 2.91 9.56 12.81
CA ASN A 3 3.37 10.50 13.84
C ASN A 3 2.15 11.37 14.21
N GLU A 4 1.18 10.77 14.88
CA GLU A 4 0.29 11.51 15.77
C GLU A 4 1.17 11.80 16.98
N THR A 5 1.46 13.09 17.16
CA THR A 5 2.03 13.65 18.38
C THR A 5 1.43 12.94 19.60
N LEU A 6 2.29 12.37 20.45
CA LEU A 6 1.95 11.55 21.62
C LEU A 6 1.32 12.35 22.78
N SER A 7 0.60 13.43 22.47
CA SER A 7 -0.27 14.16 23.39
C SER A 7 -1.77 13.99 23.09
N GLY A 8 -2.17 13.08 22.18
CA GLY A 8 -3.57 12.78 21.83
C GLY A 8 -4.22 11.57 22.56
N PRO A 9 -5.56 11.40 22.52
CA PRO A 9 -6.35 10.85 23.64
C PRO A 9 -6.38 9.32 23.77
N ARG A 10 -6.25 8.56 22.67
CA ARG A 10 -6.36 7.08 22.62
C ARG A 10 -5.80 6.57 21.28
N THR A 11 -5.05 5.46 21.27
CA THR A 11 -4.48 4.82 20.07
C THR A 11 -4.94 3.36 19.98
N HIS A 12 -5.36 2.89 18.80
CA HIS A 12 -5.68 1.47 18.63
C HIS A 12 -4.47 0.72 18.05
N ALA A 13 -4.15 -0.44 18.60
CA ALA A 13 -3.06 -1.31 18.19
C ALA A 13 -3.52 -2.77 18.08
N LEU A 14 -2.77 -3.60 17.36
CA LEU A 14 -3.04 -5.03 17.22
C LEU A 14 -2.07 -5.84 18.07
N LEU A 15 -2.61 -6.77 18.85
CA LEU A 15 -1.86 -7.80 19.56
C LEU A 15 -1.28 -8.82 18.57
N ALA A 16 -0.36 -9.65 19.04
CA ALA A 16 0.32 -10.67 18.23
C ALA A 16 -0.65 -11.68 17.57
N ASP A 17 -1.86 -11.83 18.10
CA ASP A 17 -2.92 -12.69 17.55
C ASP A 17 -3.97 -11.93 16.72
N GLY A 18 -3.68 -10.67 16.37
CA GLY A 18 -4.56 -9.82 15.58
C GLY A 18 -5.71 -9.18 16.36
N THR A 19 -5.79 -9.38 17.68
CA THR A 19 -6.81 -8.72 18.52
C THR A 19 -6.53 -7.23 18.62
N THR A 20 -7.54 -6.38 18.41
CA THR A 20 -7.40 -4.93 18.64
C THR A 20 -7.49 -4.58 20.12
N VAL A 21 -6.59 -3.71 20.56
CA VAL A 21 -6.57 -3.08 21.89
C VAL A 21 -6.47 -1.57 21.74
N CYS A 22 -6.93 -0.84 22.74
CA CYS A 22 -6.79 0.61 22.81
C CYS A 22 -5.77 0.97 23.89
N ILE A 23 -4.76 1.75 23.52
CA ILE A 23 -3.70 2.26 24.39
C ILE A 23 -3.96 3.74 24.64
N ARG A 24 -4.02 4.15 25.90
CA ARG A 24 -4.28 5.54 26.26
C ARG A 24 -3.64 5.94 27.58
N PRO A 25 -3.46 7.23 27.84
CA PRO A 25 -3.08 7.71 29.17
C PRO A 25 -4.07 7.23 30.24
N VAL A 26 -3.53 6.96 31.42
CA VAL A 26 -4.34 6.69 32.62
C VAL A 26 -5.08 7.96 33.03
N ALA A 27 -6.35 7.81 33.45
CA ALA A 27 -7.17 8.86 34.02
C ALA A 27 -7.53 8.51 35.48
N ALA A 28 -7.90 9.54 36.26
CA ALA A 28 -8.30 9.35 37.66
C ALA A 28 -9.48 8.36 37.82
N ALA A 29 -10.37 8.29 36.83
CA ALA A 29 -11.52 7.39 36.82
C ALA A 29 -11.18 5.91 36.56
N ASP A 30 -9.92 5.59 36.22
CA ASP A 30 -9.48 4.21 35.95
C ASP A 30 -9.08 3.45 37.21
N HIS A 31 -9.09 4.10 38.38
CA HIS A 31 -8.56 3.56 39.64
C HIS A 31 -9.15 2.17 39.98
N ASP A 32 -10.48 2.05 39.99
CA ASP A 32 -11.17 0.79 40.28
C ASP A 32 -10.78 -0.33 39.29
N GLN A 33 -10.58 -0.01 38.01
CA GLN A 33 -10.19 -1.00 37.00
C GLN A 33 -8.73 -1.43 37.14
N LEU A 34 -7.84 -0.50 37.52
CA LEU A 34 -6.43 -0.81 37.78
C LEU A 34 -6.26 -1.60 39.07
N GLN A 35 -7.03 -1.26 40.11
CA GLN A 35 -7.09 -2.07 41.32
C GLN A 35 -7.61 -3.48 41.00
N GLY A 36 -8.71 -3.58 40.25
CA GLY A 36 -9.25 -4.87 39.79
C GLY A 36 -8.23 -5.70 39.01
N LEU A 37 -7.46 -5.07 38.10
CA LEU A 37 -6.38 -5.74 37.37
C LEU A 37 -5.38 -6.42 38.33
N TYR A 38 -4.94 -5.72 39.38
CA TYR A 38 -3.99 -6.28 40.35
C TYR A 38 -4.62 -7.30 41.30
N GLU A 39 -5.89 -7.13 41.66
CA GLU A 39 -6.61 -8.08 42.52
C GLU A 39 -6.84 -9.43 41.84
N GLU A 40 -7.01 -9.42 40.52
CA GLU A 40 -7.14 -10.63 39.70
C GLU A 40 -5.80 -11.32 39.39
N MET A 41 -4.66 -10.63 39.59
CA MET A 41 -3.34 -11.22 39.38
C MET A 41 -3.03 -12.32 40.40
N SER A 42 -2.40 -13.39 39.92
CA SER A 42 -1.89 -14.44 40.79
C SER A 42 -0.87 -13.92 41.81
N PRO A 43 -0.75 -14.55 43.00
CA PRO A 43 0.26 -14.18 44.00
C PRO A 43 1.70 -14.21 43.45
N GLU A 44 1.96 -15.10 42.49
CA GLU A 44 3.24 -15.19 41.81
C GLU A 44 3.52 -13.93 40.96
N ASN A 45 2.57 -13.49 40.14
CA ASN A 45 2.73 -12.27 39.34
C ASN A 45 2.80 -11.00 40.20
N LEU A 46 2.04 -10.91 41.29
CA LEU A 46 2.17 -9.82 42.26
C LEU A 46 3.59 -9.80 42.87
N ARG A 47 4.14 -10.96 43.22
CA ARG A 47 5.51 -11.07 43.74
C ARG A 47 6.54 -10.70 42.67
N LEU A 48 6.36 -11.11 41.41
CA LEU A 48 7.25 -10.75 40.30
C LEU A 48 7.21 -9.25 40.00
N ARG A 49 6.07 -8.57 40.23
CA ARG A 49 5.88 -7.13 40.00
C ARG A 49 6.33 -6.24 41.16
N PHE A 50 6.07 -6.65 42.39
CA PHE A 50 6.26 -5.84 43.60
C PHE A 50 7.33 -6.39 44.55
N PHE A 51 8.04 -7.46 44.16
CA PHE A 51 9.02 -8.18 44.99
C PHE A 51 8.42 -8.80 46.26
N ALA A 52 7.11 -8.66 46.45
CA ALA A 52 6.31 -9.22 47.53
C ALA A 52 4.86 -9.39 47.07
N ALA A 53 4.17 -10.43 47.57
CA ALA A 53 2.73 -10.60 47.33
C ALA A 53 1.93 -9.71 48.30
N SER A 54 1.85 -8.40 48.03
CA SER A 54 1.25 -7.40 48.90
C SER A 54 0.11 -6.66 48.21
N ARG A 55 -1.13 -6.85 48.69
CA ARG A 55 -2.31 -6.11 48.21
C ARG A 55 -2.19 -4.60 48.41
N ARG A 56 -1.56 -4.19 49.50
CA ARG A 56 -1.26 -2.77 49.76
C ARG A 56 -0.34 -2.17 48.69
N SER A 57 0.59 -2.95 48.16
CA SER A 57 1.48 -2.49 47.07
C SER A 57 0.72 -2.31 45.76
N ALA A 58 -0.27 -3.18 45.50
CA ALA A 58 -1.18 -3.05 44.37
C ALA A 58 -2.07 -1.80 44.46
N GLU A 59 -2.69 -1.56 45.63
CA GLU A 59 -3.49 -0.34 45.89
C GLU A 59 -2.63 0.93 45.69
N MET A 60 -1.44 0.98 46.28
CA MET A 60 -0.53 2.11 46.10
C MET A 60 -0.07 2.32 44.64
N ALA A 61 0.03 1.25 43.85
CA ALA A 61 0.35 1.35 42.43
C ALA A 61 -0.82 1.94 41.63
N ALA A 62 -2.06 1.54 41.92
CA ALA A 62 -3.26 2.13 41.32
C ALA A 62 -3.41 3.62 41.73
N ASP A 63 -3.22 3.95 43.00
CA ASP A 63 -3.25 5.33 43.51
C ASP A 63 -2.27 6.23 42.76
N ARG A 64 -1.02 5.76 42.59
CA ARG A 64 0.03 6.49 41.89
C ARG A 64 -0.30 6.67 40.40
N ALA A 65 -0.75 5.61 39.73
CA ALA A 65 -1.12 5.67 38.31
C ALA A 65 -2.27 6.65 38.03
N CYS A 66 -3.21 6.78 38.95
CA CYS A 66 -4.36 7.66 38.84
C CYS A 66 -4.15 9.04 39.50
N ALA A 67 -2.96 9.32 40.03
CA ALA A 67 -2.64 10.60 40.64
C ALA A 67 -2.59 11.74 39.62
N THR A 68 -2.57 12.98 40.11
CA THR A 68 -2.44 14.17 39.26
C THR A 68 -1.14 14.09 38.43
N PRO A 69 -1.20 14.31 37.09
CA PRO A 69 -0.02 14.31 36.24
C PRO A 69 1.03 15.30 36.75
N HIS A 70 2.30 14.87 36.76
CA HIS A 70 3.44 15.70 37.14
C HIS A 70 4.59 15.49 36.15
N VAL A 71 5.49 16.47 36.10
CA VAL A 71 6.64 16.44 35.19
C VAL A 71 7.54 15.26 35.54
N GLY A 72 7.94 14.49 34.54
CA GLY A 72 8.80 13.33 34.72
C GLY A 72 8.07 12.01 34.94
N TYR A 73 6.73 12.02 35.00
CA TYR A 73 5.93 10.80 35.14
C TYR A 73 4.91 10.65 34.01
N ARG A 74 4.78 9.42 33.51
CA ARG A 74 3.75 9.08 32.52
C ARG A 74 3.30 7.64 32.67
N ALA A 75 1.99 7.42 32.62
CA ALA A 75 1.38 6.10 32.66
C ALA A 75 0.42 5.90 31.48
N LEU A 76 0.50 4.72 30.86
CA LEU A 76 -0.33 4.26 29.77
C LEU A 76 -1.01 2.95 30.17
N LEU A 77 -2.28 2.81 29.85
CA LEU A 77 -3.01 1.55 29.98
C LEU A 77 -3.40 0.99 28.61
N ALA A 78 -3.56 -0.33 28.56
CA ALA A 78 -4.17 -1.04 27.45
C ALA A 78 -5.56 -1.51 27.86
N GLU A 79 -6.58 -1.21 27.06
CA GLU A 79 -7.96 -1.64 27.26
C GLU A 79 -8.44 -2.53 26.11
N ARG A 80 -9.25 -3.55 26.44
CA ARG A 80 -9.95 -4.40 25.49
C ARG A 80 -11.42 -4.47 25.89
N SER A 81 -12.31 -4.08 24.98
CA SER A 81 -13.77 -4.08 25.23
C SER A 81 -14.16 -3.34 26.53
N GLY A 82 -13.44 -2.25 26.84
CA GLY A 82 -13.66 -1.43 28.04
C GLY A 82 -13.06 -1.97 29.33
N GLN A 83 -12.34 -3.10 29.32
CA GLN A 83 -11.61 -3.63 30.47
C GLN A 83 -10.11 -3.35 30.34
N VAL A 84 -9.49 -2.88 31.43
CA VAL A 84 -8.02 -2.74 31.50
C VAL A 84 -7.36 -4.10 31.52
N ILE A 85 -6.38 -4.29 30.63
CA ILE A 85 -5.64 -5.54 30.45
C ILE A 85 -4.13 -5.40 30.68
N GLY A 86 -3.65 -4.17 30.86
CA GLY A 86 -2.26 -3.90 31.20
C GLY A 86 -1.99 -2.42 31.46
N LEU A 87 -0.86 -2.15 32.11
CA LEU A 87 -0.36 -0.85 32.49
C LEU A 87 1.16 -0.81 32.22
N ALA A 88 1.67 0.31 31.70
CA ALA A 88 3.09 0.64 31.75
C ALA A 88 3.28 2.11 32.13
N GLU A 89 4.28 2.38 32.95
CA GLU A 89 4.57 3.72 33.47
C GLU A 89 6.08 3.95 33.57
N TYR A 90 6.50 5.21 33.48
CA TYR A 90 7.84 5.62 33.91
C TYR A 90 7.80 6.81 34.88
N ASP A 91 8.85 6.92 35.69
CA ASP A 91 9.11 8.04 36.60
C ASP A 91 10.60 8.44 36.54
N THR A 92 10.90 9.72 36.33
CA THR A 92 12.28 10.25 36.33
C THR A 92 12.78 10.63 37.72
N GLY A 93 11.94 10.60 38.77
CA GLY A 93 12.29 11.08 40.10
C GLY A 93 12.53 12.59 40.18
N GLY A 94 12.12 13.34 39.15
CA GLY A 94 12.11 14.81 39.11
C GLY A 94 13.35 15.49 38.53
N ILE A 95 14.50 14.79 38.35
CA ILE A 95 15.72 15.37 37.74
C ILE A 95 16.49 14.28 36.98
N GLY A 96 16.66 14.41 35.66
CA GLY A 96 17.55 13.54 34.88
C GLY A 96 17.02 13.18 33.49
N THR A 97 17.79 12.37 32.77
CA THR A 97 17.44 11.79 31.46
C THR A 97 17.23 10.27 31.53
N GLU A 98 17.14 9.73 32.74
CA GLU A 98 16.86 8.32 33.03
C GLU A 98 15.50 8.23 33.75
N ALA A 99 14.74 7.18 33.48
CA ALA A 99 13.46 6.95 34.15
C ALA A 99 13.29 5.50 34.58
N GLU A 100 12.75 5.26 35.77
CA GLU A 100 12.38 3.93 36.23
C GLU A 100 11.11 3.48 35.50
N ILE A 101 11.11 2.28 34.90
CA ILE A 101 9.95 1.73 34.17
C ILE A 101 9.28 0.61 34.96
N SER A 102 7.95 0.60 34.94
CA SER A 102 7.13 -0.45 35.54
C SER A 102 6.08 -0.95 34.54
N ILE A 103 5.79 -2.26 34.56
CA ILE A 103 4.85 -2.90 33.63
C ILE A 103 4.02 -3.94 34.37
N ALA A 104 2.71 -3.97 34.11
CA ALA A 104 1.79 -4.98 34.59
C ALA A 104 0.88 -5.44 33.45
N VAL A 105 0.69 -6.76 33.30
CA VAL A 105 -0.19 -7.35 32.28
C VAL A 105 -1.03 -8.43 32.94
N ALA A 106 -2.33 -8.49 32.62
CA ALA A 106 -3.21 -9.52 33.13
C ALA A 106 -2.69 -10.93 32.80
N ASP A 107 -2.77 -11.87 33.76
CA ASP A 107 -2.17 -13.21 33.69
C ASP A 107 -2.50 -13.99 32.41
N GLY A 108 -3.75 -13.93 31.94
CA GLY A 108 -4.19 -14.64 30.73
C GLY A 108 -3.76 -13.99 29.40
N LEU A 109 -3.04 -12.86 29.45
CA LEU A 109 -2.69 -12.04 28.29
C LEU A 109 -1.18 -11.89 28.09
N HIS A 110 -0.39 -12.61 28.88
CA HIS A 110 1.05 -12.76 28.66
C HIS A 110 1.32 -13.40 27.29
N HIS A 111 2.48 -13.07 26.71
CA HIS A 111 2.90 -13.51 25.37
C HIS A 111 1.99 -13.10 24.19
N ARG A 112 0.97 -12.28 24.40
CA ARG A 112 0.13 -11.71 23.33
C ARG A 112 0.62 -10.34 22.84
N GLY A 113 1.73 -9.83 23.39
CA GLY A 113 2.33 -8.56 22.99
C GLY A 113 1.80 -7.32 23.72
N VAL A 114 0.93 -7.46 24.73
CA VAL A 114 0.38 -6.33 25.49
C VAL A 114 1.49 -5.48 26.13
N GLY A 115 2.39 -6.11 26.89
CA GLY A 115 3.51 -5.42 27.54
C GLY A 115 4.44 -4.77 26.52
N THR A 116 4.78 -5.47 25.44
CA THR A 116 5.64 -4.95 24.37
C THR A 116 5.07 -3.68 23.73
N LEU A 117 3.78 -3.70 23.36
CA LEU A 117 3.12 -2.52 22.78
C LEU A 117 3.07 -1.35 23.76
N LEU A 118 2.71 -1.61 25.02
CA LEU A 118 2.70 -0.58 26.05
C LEU A 118 4.08 0.07 26.19
N VAL A 119 5.15 -0.73 26.21
CA VAL A 119 6.52 -0.20 26.28
C VAL A 119 6.91 0.55 25.01
N GLU A 120 6.59 0.07 23.81
CA GLU A 120 6.87 0.80 22.56
C GLU A 120 6.24 2.20 22.55
N HIS A 121 4.97 2.30 22.96
CA HIS A 121 4.28 3.57 23.10
C HIS A 121 4.90 4.45 24.21
N LEU A 122 5.29 3.83 25.32
CA LEU A 122 5.92 4.52 26.44
C LEU A 122 7.32 5.05 26.08
N VAL A 123 8.12 4.28 25.33
CA VAL A 123 9.43 4.69 24.78
C VAL A 123 9.25 5.91 23.90
N SER A 124 8.26 5.89 23.01
CA SER A 124 8.01 7.02 22.12
C SER A 124 7.61 8.28 22.89
N ALA A 125 6.81 8.14 23.96
CA ALA A 125 6.41 9.25 24.81
C ALA A 125 7.59 9.78 25.66
N ALA A 126 8.42 8.89 26.19
CA ALA A 126 9.57 9.25 27.02
C ALA A 126 10.63 10.01 26.21
N ARG A 127 10.87 9.61 24.94
CA ARG A 127 11.75 10.35 24.02
C ARG A 127 11.27 11.78 23.78
N ALA A 128 9.96 11.95 23.59
CA ALA A 128 9.36 13.28 23.40
C ALA A 128 9.55 14.16 24.65
N ASP A 129 9.62 13.55 25.83
CA ASP A 129 9.87 14.21 27.11
C ASP A 129 11.38 14.33 27.44
N GLY A 130 12.29 13.93 26.54
CA GLY A 130 13.75 14.05 26.70
C GLY A 130 14.43 12.92 27.48
N VAL A 131 13.72 11.81 27.76
CA VAL A 131 14.28 10.62 28.40
C VAL A 131 15.15 9.85 27.41
N THR A 132 16.34 9.46 27.86
CA THR A 132 17.37 8.77 27.06
C THR A 132 17.54 7.30 27.40
N SER A 133 17.17 6.89 28.62
CA SER A 133 17.21 5.48 29.04
C SER A 133 16.10 5.14 30.03
N PHE A 134 15.68 3.88 30.02
CA PHE A 134 14.86 3.30 31.08
C PHE A 134 15.69 2.40 31.99
N ILE A 135 15.41 2.47 33.29
CA ILE A 135 15.95 1.58 34.33
C ILE A 135 14.84 0.66 34.80
N ALA A 136 15.07 -0.65 34.78
CA ALA A 136 14.12 -1.63 35.27
C ALA A 136 14.82 -2.61 36.22
N ASP A 137 14.41 -2.60 37.48
CA ASP A 137 14.81 -3.63 38.44
C ASP A 137 13.75 -4.74 38.39
N ALA A 138 14.20 -5.97 38.12
CA ALA A 138 13.33 -7.15 38.03
C ALA A 138 13.93 -8.33 38.79
N LEU A 139 13.12 -9.20 39.35
CA LEU A 139 13.61 -10.48 39.88
C LEU A 139 14.29 -11.28 38.76
N SER A 140 15.45 -11.87 39.04
CA SER A 140 16.25 -12.64 38.08
C SER A 140 15.51 -13.86 37.50
N GLU A 141 14.52 -14.37 38.23
CA GLU A 141 13.60 -15.43 37.78
C GLU A 141 12.43 -14.93 36.93
N ASN A 142 12.19 -13.62 36.84
CA ASN A 142 11.17 -13.02 35.96
C ASN A 142 11.65 -13.06 34.49
N GLN A 143 11.73 -14.26 33.94
CA GLN A 143 12.22 -14.49 32.58
C GLN A 143 11.36 -13.80 31.52
N GLU A 144 10.10 -13.49 31.83
CA GLU A 144 9.17 -12.84 30.91
C GLU A 144 9.52 -11.37 30.70
N VAL A 145 9.68 -10.59 31.77
CA VAL A 145 10.06 -9.16 31.63
C VAL A 145 11.47 -9.01 31.08
N LEU A 146 12.38 -9.92 31.46
CA LEU A 146 13.73 -9.95 30.90
C LEU A 146 13.73 -10.28 29.40
N ARG A 147 12.86 -11.19 28.94
CA ARG A 147 12.69 -11.43 27.50
C ARG A 147 12.04 -10.24 26.80
N LEU A 148 11.02 -9.63 27.40
CA LEU A 148 10.38 -8.42 26.86
C LEU A 148 11.43 -7.35 26.52
N PHE A 149 12.35 -7.05 27.43
CA PHE A 149 13.39 -6.04 27.16
C PHE A 149 14.40 -6.46 26.08
N ALA A 150 14.70 -7.75 25.94
CA ALA A 150 15.52 -8.23 24.82
C ALA A 150 14.79 -8.09 23.48
N ASP A 151 13.51 -8.44 23.46
CA ASP A 151 12.72 -8.54 22.23
C ASP A 151 12.28 -7.17 21.70
N LEU A 152 12.35 -6.10 22.50
CA LEU A 152 12.04 -4.74 22.05
C LEU A 152 12.92 -4.30 20.88
N GLY A 153 14.14 -4.83 20.76
CA GLY A 153 15.15 -4.39 19.78
C GLY A 153 15.95 -3.16 20.22
N LEU A 154 15.76 -2.72 21.47
CA LEU A 154 16.53 -1.66 22.13
C LEU A 154 17.81 -2.24 22.75
N ARG A 155 18.89 -1.44 22.75
CA ARG A 155 20.14 -1.82 23.43
C ARG A 155 19.91 -1.89 24.93
N THR A 156 19.99 -3.10 25.47
CA THR A 156 19.73 -3.37 26.89
C THR A 156 20.99 -3.94 27.56
N ALA A 157 21.53 -3.23 28.54
CA ALA A 157 22.56 -3.75 29.45
C ALA A 157 21.89 -4.39 30.67
N ARG A 158 22.44 -5.52 31.13
CA ARG A 158 21.90 -6.25 32.30
C ARG A 158 23.01 -6.50 33.31
N ARG A 159 22.72 -6.23 34.57
CA ARG A 159 23.59 -6.53 35.70
C ARG A 159 22.80 -7.31 36.75
N PHE A 160 23.34 -8.44 37.19
CA PHE A 160 22.74 -9.23 38.25
C PHE A 160 23.26 -8.77 39.61
N GLU A 161 22.35 -8.45 40.53
CA GLU A 161 22.61 -7.99 41.89
C GLU A 161 21.85 -8.92 42.86
N GLY A 162 22.41 -10.10 43.12
CA GLY A 162 21.78 -11.12 43.95
C GLY A 162 20.53 -11.73 43.29
N PRO A 163 19.35 -11.73 43.94
CA PRO A 163 18.12 -12.25 43.34
C PRO A 163 17.52 -11.33 42.29
N GLU A 164 18.07 -10.12 42.10
CA GLU A 164 17.56 -9.09 41.21
C GLU A 164 18.47 -8.90 39.99
N ALA A 165 17.89 -8.42 38.90
CA ALA A 165 18.55 -8.05 37.67
C ALA A 165 18.16 -6.61 37.34
N ARG A 166 19.16 -5.71 37.35
CA ARG A 166 19.02 -4.33 36.90
C ARG A 166 19.24 -4.26 35.39
N CYS A 167 18.24 -3.78 34.67
CA CYS A 167 18.27 -3.57 33.23
C CYS A 167 18.34 -2.07 32.93
N THR A 168 19.30 -1.66 32.08
CA THR A 168 19.39 -0.31 31.52
C THR A 168 19.11 -0.38 30.03
N ILE A 169 18.03 0.24 29.59
CA ILE A 169 17.49 0.16 28.23
C ILE A 169 17.69 1.52 27.57
N ALA A 170 18.61 1.60 26.60
CA ALA A 170 18.85 2.84 25.87
C ALA A 170 17.71 3.11 24.88
N LEU A 171 17.16 4.32 24.88
CA LEU A 171 16.01 4.69 24.04
C LEU A 171 16.42 5.24 22.68
N GLY A 172 17.54 4.82 22.09
CA GLY A 172 17.94 5.23 20.73
C GLY A 172 17.03 4.67 19.63
N GLU A 173 16.91 5.37 18.50
CA GLU A 173 16.27 4.85 17.27
C GLU A 173 17.27 4.09 16.40
N ASP A 174 17.82 3.02 16.97
CA ASP A 174 18.72 2.15 16.25
C ASP A 174 17.92 1.30 15.24
N ASP A 175 18.53 0.92 14.11
CA ASP A 175 17.89 0.11 13.05
C ASP A 175 17.27 -1.19 13.59
N THR A 176 17.85 -1.77 14.65
CA THR A 176 17.34 -2.98 15.31
C THR A 176 15.98 -2.78 15.97
N TYR A 177 15.77 -1.65 16.63
CA TYR A 177 14.50 -1.32 17.27
C TYR A 177 13.40 -1.13 16.23
N LEU A 178 13.68 -0.33 15.20
CA LEU A 178 12.74 -0.06 14.12
C LEU A 178 12.37 -1.35 13.40
N THR A 179 13.34 -2.22 13.10
CA THR A 179 13.08 -3.53 12.47
C THR A 179 12.17 -4.40 13.35
N ALA A 180 12.44 -4.49 14.65
CA ALA A 180 11.67 -5.33 15.57
C ALA A 180 10.20 -4.85 15.70
N VAL A 181 9.98 -3.53 15.81
CA VAL A 181 8.63 -2.92 15.81
C VAL A 181 7.90 -3.22 14.49
N GLU A 182 8.59 -3.10 13.37
CA GLU A 182 8.02 -3.38 12.05
C GLU A 182 7.62 -4.84 11.86
N GLU A 183 8.46 -5.79 12.31
CA GLU A 183 8.16 -7.22 12.22
C GLU A 183 6.96 -7.62 13.08
N ARG A 184 6.87 -7.09 14.31
CA ARG A 184 5.72 -7.33 15.19
C ARG A 184 4.43 -6.75 14.64
N GLY A 185 4.48 -5.50 14.19
CA GLY A 185 3.34 -4.84 13.54
C GLY A 185 2.85 -5.66 12.35
N ARG A 186 3.76 -6.15 11.52
CA ARG A 186 3.43 -7.01 10.37
C ARG A 186 2.77 -8.33 10.77
N ALA A 187 3.33 -9.03 11.75
CA ALA A 187 2.76 -10.30 12.21
C ALA A 187 1.34 -10.11 12.75
N ALA A 188 1.13 -9.06 13.57
CA ALA A 188 -0.17 -8.70 14.11
C ALA A 188 -1.17 -8.30 13.02
N ASP A 189 -0.74 -7.51 12.02
CA ASP A 189 -1.56 -7.12 10.87
C ASP A 189 -2.06 -8.36 10.10
N VAL A 190 -1.16 -9.31 9.80
CA VAL A 190 -1.50 -10.56 9.09
C VAL A 190 -2.48 -11.41 9.89
N GLU A 191 -2.26 -11.60 11.19
CA GLU A 191 -3.19 -12.35 12.04
C GLU A 191 -4.57 -11.69 12.11
N SER A 192 -4.63 -10.35 12.12
CA SER A 192 -5.90 -9.61 12.11
C SER A 192 -6.74 -9.85 10.85
N LEU A 193 -6.11 -10.21 9.72
CA LEU A 193 -6.80 -10.49 8.47
C LEU A 193 -7.34 -11.91 8.38
N ARG A 194 -6.90 -12.84 9.24
CA ARG A 194 -7.35 -14.24 9.19
C ARG A 194 -8.86 -14.41 9.31
N PRO A 195 -9.59 -13.71 10.20
CA PRO A 195 -11.04 -13.82 10.27
C PRO A 195 -11.74 -13.35 8.98
N LEU A 196 -11.10 -12.49 8.17
CA LEU A 196 -11.62 -12.07 6.86
C LEU A 196 -11.30 -13.09 5.76
N LEU A 197 -10.04 -13.49 5.64
CA LEU A 197 -9.54 -14.23 4.47
C LEU A 197 -9.52 -15.75 4.65
N ARG A 198 -9.52 -16.24 5.88
CA ARG A 198 -9.54 -17.67 6.24
C ARG A 198 -10.56 -17.97 7.37
N PRO A 199 -11.82 -17.51 7.27
CA PRO A 199 -12.83 -17.76 8.30
C PRO A 199 -13.16 -19.26 8.38
N ALA A 200 -13.34 -19.79 9.58
CA ALA A 200 -13.88 -21.14 9.79
C ALA A 200 -15.41 -21.15 9.80
N ALA A 201 -16.04 -19.99 10.04
CA ALA A 201 -17.47 -19.83 9.87
C ALA A 201 -17.87 -18.43 9.37
N VAL A 202 -18.86 -18.40 8.47
CA VAL A 202 -19.40 -17.20 7.81
C VAL A 202 -20.91 -17.12 8.01
N ALA A 203 -21.42 -15.93 8.32
CA ALA A 203 -22.84 -15.63 8.26
C ALA A 203 -23.15 -14.51 7.27
N VAL A 204 -24.24 -14.62 6.50
CA VAL A 204 -24.66 -13.60 5.53
C VAL A 204 -25.96 -12.94 6.01
N VAL A 205 -25.86 -11.70 6.46
CA VAL A 205 -26.98 -10.86 6.89
C VAL A 205 -27.54 -10.09 5.70
N GLY A 206 -28.85 -10.16 5.49
CA GLY A 206 -29.52 -9.56 4.33
C GLY A 206 -29.68 -10.51 3.13
N ALA A 207 -29.34 -11.80 3.29
CA ALA A 207 -29.75 -12.83 2.34
C ALA A 207 -31.28 -13.00 2.39
N GLY A 208 -31.94 -12.97 1.24
CA GLY A 208 -33.40 -13.09 1.11
C GLY A 208 -33.85 -14.22 0.20
N ARG A 209 -35.16 -14.48 0.18
CA ARG A 209 -35.76 -15.45 -0.77
C ARG A 209 -35.88 -14.86 -2.19
N LYS A 210 -36.02 -13.54 -2.31
CA LYS A 210 -36.18 -12.85 -3.59
C LYS A 210 -34.90 -12.94 -4.43
N PRO A 211 -34.95 -13.45 -5.67
CA PRO A 211 -33.84 -13.38 -6.61
C PRO A 211 -33.38 -11.93 -6.85
N GLY A 212 -32.09 -11.73 -7.08
CA GLY A 212 -31.51 -10.43 -7.43
C GLY A 212 -31.06 -9.55 -6.26
N SER A 213 -31.20 -9.97 -5.00
CA SER A 213 -30.56 -9.25 -3.89
C SER A 213 -29.08 -9.63 -3.75
N VAL A 214 -28.23 -8.65 -3.40
CA VAL A 214 -26.78 -8.84 -3.22
C VAL A 214 -26.48 -9.90 -2.17
N GLY A 215 -27.13 -9.84 -1.00
CA GLY A 215 -26.92 -10.84 0.06
C GLY A 215 -27.28 -12.27 -0.38
N ARG A 216 -28.31 -12.44 -1.22
CA ARG A 216 -28.64 -13.76 -1.79
C ARG A 216 -27.58 -14.22 -2.80
N ALA A 217 -27.06 -13.31 -3.62
CA ALA A 217 -26.00 -13.61 -4.58
C ALA A 217 -24.72 -14.07 -3.87
N ILE A 218 -24.28 -13.37 -2.83
CA ILE A 218 -23.09 -13.75 -2.04
C ILE A 218 -23.29 -15.11 -1.36
N LEU A 219 -24.46 -15.35 -0.74
CA LEU A 219 -24.78 -16.65 -0.16
C LEU A 219 -24.73 -17.77 -1.20
N HIS A 220 -25.21 -17.49 -2.42
CA HIS A 220 -25.12 -18.42 -3.55
C HIS A 220 -23.66 -18.70 -3.94
N GLN A 221 -22.82 -17.67 -4.04
CA GLN A 221 -21.40 -17.81 -4.38
C GLN A 221 -20.64 -18.63 -3.33
N LEU A 222 -20.83 -18.35 -2.04
CA LEU A 222 -20.23 -19.15 -0.96
C LEU A 222 -20.62 -20.63 -1.05
N LYS A 223 -21.89 -20.91 -1.33
CA LYS A 223 -22.39 -22.28 -1.43
C LYS A 223 -21.85 -22.99 -2.68
N THR A 224 -21.93 -22.36 -3.84
CA THR A 224 -21.57 -22.97 -5.14
C THR A 224 -20.07 -23.01 -5.39
N GLY A 225 -19.31 -22.09 -4.80
CA GLY A 225 -17.84 -22.08 -4.76
C GLY A 225 -17.26 -23.17 -3.85
N GLY A 226 -18.10 -23.83 -3.04
CA GLY A 226 -17.71 -24.95 -2.19
C GLY A 226 -16.96 -24.52 -0.93
N TYR A 227 -17.37 -23.42 -0.29
CA TYR A 227 -16.82 -22.97 0.98
C TYR A 227 -16.74 -24.11 1.99
N THR A 228 -15.56 -24.32 2.57
CA THR A 228 -15.25 -25.51 3.38
C THR A 228 -15.68 -25.37 4.85
N GLY A 229 -15.96 -24.14 5.30
CA GLY A 229 -16.36 -23.85 6.67
C GLY A 229 -17.87 -23.90 6.90
N ARG A 230 -18.29 -23.44 8.08
CA ARG A 230 -19.71 -23.36 8.44
C ARG A 230 -20.37 -22.12 7.86
N LEU A 231 -21.53 -22.28 7.23
CA LEU A 231 -22.23 -21.20 6.55
C LEU A 231 -23.66 -21.05 7.09
N TRP A 232 -24.05 -19.81 7.42
CA TRP A 232 -25.41 -19.45 7.82
C TRP A 232 -25.94 -18.26 7.03
N ALA A 233 -27.26 -18.22 6.88
CA ALA A 233 -27.97 -17.01 6.50
C ALA A 233 -28.58 -16.35 7.75
N VAL A 234 -28.74 -15.03 7.71
CA VAL A 234 -29.46 -14.29 8.75
C VAL A 234 -30.62 -13.54 8.09
N ASN A 235 -31.83 -13.99 8.40
CA ASN A 235 -33.09 -13.46 7.89
C ASN A 235 -34.22 -13.71 8.91
N PRO A 236 -34.90 -12.66 9.42
CA PRO A 236 -35.98 -12.79 10.41
C PRO A 236 -37.16 -13.68 9.98
N ALA A 237 -37.41 -13.81 8.68
CA ALA A 237 -38.60 -14.46 8.14
C ALA A 237 -38.33 -15.82 7.48
N ALA A 238 -37.08 -16.30 7.48
CA ALA A 238 -36.72 -17.54 6.81
C ALA A 238 -35.90 -18.47 7.72
N THR A 239 -36.23 -19.75 7.69
CA THR A 239 -35.50 -20.83 8.37
C THR A 239 -34.45 -21.50 7.48
N SER A 240 -34.55 -21.30 6.16
CA SER A 240 -33.54 -21.73 5.18
C SER A 240 -33.56 -20.82 3.94
N ILE A 241 -32.39 -20.55 3.38
CA ILE A 241 -32.21 -19.79 2.13
C ILE A 241 -31.20 -20.54 1.27
N LEU A 242 -31.58 -20.91 0.03
CA LEU A 242 -30.73 -21.71 -0.87
C LEU A 242 -30.26 -23.03 -0.24
N GLY A 243 -31.03 -23.61 0.69
CA GLY A 243 -30.63 -24.82 1.44
C GLY A 243 -29.58 -24.58 2.53
N VAL A 244 -29.19 -23.32 2.79
CA VAL A 244 -28.36 -22.93 3.94
C VAL A 244 -29.28 -22.62 5.14
N PRO A 245 -28.98 -23.13 6.35
CA PRO A 245 -29.74 -22.79 7.56
C PRO A 245 -29.79 -21.28 7.80
N SER A 246 -30.97 -20.76 8.16
CA SER A 246 -31.21 -19.34 8.38
C SER A 246 -31.71 -19.07 9.78
N HIS A 247 -31.13 -18.05 10.43
CA HIS A 247 -31.47 -17.63 11.79
C HIS A 247 -32.03 -16.20 11.77
N PRO A 248 -32.85 -15.81 12.76
CA PRO A 248 -33.48 -14.48 12.74
C PRO A 248 -32.52 -13.32 12.99
N SER A 249 -31.41 -13.58 13.68
CA SER A 249 -30.41 -12.59 14.09
C SER A 249 -29.02 -13.23 14.22
N VAL A 250 -27.95 -12.41 14.32
CA VAL A 250 -26.58 -12.91 14.52
C VAL A 250 -26.44 -13.54 15.91
N SER A 251 -27.08 -12.93 16.90
CA SER A 251 -27.17 -13.44 18.28
C SER A 251 -27.88 -14.80 18.41
N ALA A 252 -28.73 -15.17 17.46
CA ALA A 252 -29.43 -16.47 17.45
C ALA A 252 -28.66 -17.58 16.72
N LEU A 253 -27.44 -17.30 16.24
CA LEU A 253 -26.59 -18.31 15.60
C LEU A 253 -26.08 -19.32 16.63
N PRO A 254 -25.87 -20.59 16.22
CA PRO A 254 -25.43 -21.65 17.14
C PRO A 254 -23.98 -21.48 17.62
N ARG A 255 -23.17 -20.67 16.91
CA ARG A 255 -21.88 -20.16 17.37
C ARG A 255 -21.64 -18.79 16.76
N THR A 256 -20.75 -18.02 17.38
CA THR A 256 -20.22 -16.79 16.79
C THR A 256 -19.44 -17.10 15.49
N PRO A 257 -19.82 -16.51 14.35
CA PRO A 257 -19.05 -16.62 13.11
C PRO A 257 -17.75 -15.79 13.19
N ASP A 258 -16.73 -16.20 12.43
CA ASP A 258 -15.49 -15.42 12.30
C ASP A 258 -15.74 -14.17 11.44
N LEU A 259 -16.54 -14.33 10.38
CA LEU A 259 -16.88 -13.31 9.41
C LEU A 259 -18.40 -13.15 9.28
N VAL A 260 -18.88 -11.91 9.33
CA VAL A 260 -20.25 -11.57 8.94
C VAL A 260 -20.25 -10.71 7.68
N VAL A 261 -20.96 -11.17 6.65
CA VAL A 261 -21.25 -10.38 5.45
C VAL A 261 -22.52 -9.56 5.69
N VAL A 262 -22.41 -8.24 5.60
CA VAL A 262 -23.48 -7.28 5.86
C VAL A 262 -24.00 -6.73 4.52
N ALA A 263 -25.17 -7.22 4.10
CA ALA A 263 -25.84 -6.85 2.86
C ALA A 263 -27.28 -6.34 3.13
N VAL A 264 -27.43 -5.48 4.15
CA VAL A 264 -28.69 -4.84 4.56
C VAL A 264 -28.76 -3.38 4.06
N PRO A 265 -29.93 -2.72 4.01
CA PRO A 265 -30.02 -1.29 3.69
C PRO A 265 -29.14 -0.43 4.60
N ALA A 266 -28.59 0.67 4.07
CA ALA A 266 -27.60 1.53 4.77
C ALA A 266 -28.01 1.95 6.21
N PRO A 267 -29.28 2.33 6.49
CA PRO A 267 -29.69 2.69 7.86
C PRO A 267 -29.58 1.55 8.88
N ALA A 268 -29.61 0.28 8.45
CA ALA A 268 -29.52 -0.89 9.33
C ALA A 268 -28.07 -1.36 9.57
N VAL A 269 -27.09 -0.82 8.83
CA VAL A 269 -25.69 -1.26 8.90
C VAL A 269 -25.09 -1.03 10.29
N PRO A 270 -25.22 0.16 10.94
CA PRO A 270 -24.60 0.38 12.25
C PRO A 270 -25.18 -0.54 13.34
N ALA A 271 -26.50 -0.72 13.37
CA ALA A 271 -27.15 -1.60 14.33
C ALA A 271 -26.75 -3.08 14.13
N THR A 272 -26.58 -3.51 12.88
CA THR A 272 -26.09 -4.85 12.56
C THR A 272 -24.65 -5.04 13.01
N ALA A 273 -23.78 -4.04 12.79
CA ALA A 273 -22.39 -4.08 13.25
C ALA A 273 -22.31 -4.14 14.78
N GLU A 274 -23.12 -3.37 15.48
CA GLU A 274 -23.24 -3.40 16.95
C GLU A 274 -23.67 -4.79 17.45
N GLU A 275 -24.65 -5.43 16.81
CA GLU A 275 -25.07 -6.79 17.15
C GLU A 275 -23.93 -7.80 16.94
N CYS A 276 -23.21 -7.70 15.81
CA CYS A 276 -22.06 -8.56 15.52
C CYS A 276 -20.97 -8.40 16.58
N GLY A 277 -20.66 -7.17 16.96
CA GLY A 277 -19.66 -6.86 17.98
C GLY A 277 -20.02 -7.47 19.34
N LYS A 278 -21.28 -7.34 19.78
CA LYS A 278 -21.79 -7.96 21.01
C LYS A 278 -21.75 -9.48 20.98
N ALA A 279 -21.95 -10.08 19.81
CA ALA A 279 -21.84 -11.52 19.62
C ALA A 279 -20.38 -12.02 19.59
N GLY A 280 -19.39 -11.12 19.57
CA GLY A 280 -17.96 -11.43 19.53
C GLY A 280 -17.43 -11.74 18.12
N VAL A 281 -18.13 -11.30 17.07
CA VAL A 281 -17.66 -11.42 15.69
C VAL A 281 -16.34 -10.66 15.56
N ARG A 282 -15.38 -11.21 14.82
CA ARG A 282 -14.04 -10.60 14.67
C ARG A 282 -13.88 -9.80 13.37
N ALA A 283 -14.69 -10.09 12.36
CA ALA A 283 -14.60 -9.43 11.08
C ALA A 283 -15.96 -9.17 10.41
N LEU A 284 -16.04 -8.03 9.74
CA LEU A 284 -17.18 -7.62 8.93
C LEU A 284 -16.77 -7.45 7.46
N LEU A 285 -17.61 -7.96 6.55
CA LEU A 285 -17.58 -7.61 5.14
C LEU A 285 -18.83 -6.77 4.84
N VAL A 286 -18.67 -5.46 4.72
CA VAL A 286 -19.81 -4.55 4.48
C VAL A 286 -19.90 -4.27 2.99
N VAL A 287 -20.85 -4.89 2.31
CA VAL A 287 -21.06 -4.69 0.86
C VAL A 287 -22.00 -3.51 0.57
N THR A 288 -22.80 -3.11 1.56
CA THR A 288 -23.75 -2.00 1.45
C THR A 288 -23.04 -0.69 1.12
N ALA A 289 -23.57 0.04 0.14
CA ALA A 289 -23.12 1.36 -0.27
C ALA A 289 -24.07 2.47 0.22
N GLY A 290 -23.65 3.74 0.08
CA GLY A 290 -24.52 4.89 0.30
C GLY A 290 -24.80 5.19 1.78
N LEU A 291 -23.84 4.93 2.66
CA LEU A 291 -23.91 5.36 4.05
C LEU A 291 -23.76 6.88 4.12
N ASP A 292 -24.60 7.53 4.94
CA ASP A 292 -24.38 8.92 5.31
C ASP A 292 -23.25 9.05 6.36
N ALA A 293 -22.86 10.29 6.69
CA ALA A 293 -21.75 10.56 7.59
C ALA A 293 -21.98 10.02 9.02
N ASP A 294 -23.22 10.07 9.52
CA ASP A 294 -23.56 9.60 10.86
C ASP A 294 -23.56 8.07 10.92
N GLN A 295 -24.10 7.41 9.90
CA GLN A 295 -24.06 5.96 9.72
C GLN A 295 -22.61 5.46 9.61
N ALA A 296 -21.78 6.13 8.81
CA ALA A 296 -20.37 5.82 8.66
C ALA A 296 -19.61 5.94 10.00
N LYS A 297 -19.85 7.03 10.74
CA LYS A 297 -19.26 7.26 12.07
C LYS A 297 -19.69 6.20 13.08
N ALA A 298 -20.98 5.84 13.09
CA ALA A 298 -21.52 4.81 13.99
C ALA A 298 -20.99 3.41 13.65
N LEU A 299 -20.86 3.05 12.36
CA LEU A 299 -20.23 1.81 11.92
C LEU A 299 -18.77 1.72 12.40
N LEU A 300 -17.98 2.76 12.17
CA LEU A 300 -16.59 2.82 12.62
C LEU A 300 -16.47 2.74 14.15
N ALA A 301 -17.37 3.39 14.88
CA ALA A 301 -17.42 3.33 16.33
C ALA A 301 -17.69 1.90 16.82
N ALA A 302 -18.67 1.20 16.24
CA ALA A 302 -18.95 -0.20 16.56
C ALA A 302 -17.73 -1.09 16.28
N CYS A 303 -17.09 -0.97 15.10
CA CYS A 303 -15.90 -1.75 14.78
C CYS A 303 -14.77 -1.53 15.79
N ARG A 304 -14.51 -0.28 16.19
CA ARG A 304 -13.46 0.06 17.17
C ARG A 304 -13.78 -0.46 18.58
N THR A 305 -15.00 -0.25 19.06
CA THR A 305 -15.44 -0.68 20.39
C THR A 305 -15.27 -2.18 20.61
N TYR A 306 -15.61 -2.99 19.59
CA TYR A 306 -15.54 -4.45 19.69
C TYR A 306 -14.29 -5.07 19.04
N GLY A 307 -13.36 -4.24 18.53
CA GLY A 307 -12.13 -4.71 17.90
C GLY A 307 -12.36 -5.54 16.63
N MET A 308 -13.37 -5.20 15.84
CA MET A 308 -13.67 -5.87 14.58
C MET A 308 -12.85 -5.28 13.43
N ARG A 309 -12.27 -6.15 12.61
CA ARG A 309 -11.69 -5.76 11.32
C ARG A 309 -12.79 -5.65 10.26
N MET A 310 -12.63 -4.75 9.29
CA MET A 310 -13.65 -4.51 8.28
C MET A 310 -13.09 -4.34 6.87
N VAL A 311 -13.72 -5.01 5.91
CA VAL A 311 -13.60 -4.72 4.48
C VAL A 311 -14.87 -4.02 4.00
N GLY A 312 -14.71 -2.94 3.21
CA GLY A 312 -15.80 -2.06 2.78
C GLY A 312 -15.86 -0.76 3.59
N PRO A 313 -17.05 -0.10 3.69
CA PRO A 313 -18.31 -0.41 3.01
C PRO A 313 -18.21 -0.28 1.48
N ASN A 314 -19.33 -0.45 0.76
CA ASN A 314 -19.42 -0.21 -0.69
C ASN A 314 -18.40 -1.02 -1.50
N CYS A 315 -18.41 -2.35 -1.33
CA CYS A 315 -17.45 -3.23 -1.97
C CYS A 315 -18.11 -4.40 -2.71
N LEU A 316 -17.35 -5.01 -3.63
CA LEU A 316 -17.76 -6.22 -4.35
C LEU A 316 -17.74 -7.49 -3.48
N GLY A 317 -16.94 -7.48 -2.41
CA GLY A 317 -16.70 -8.64 -1.55
C GLY A 317 -15.24 -9.06 -1.50
N ILE A 318 -15.01 -10.26 -0.95
CA ILE A 318 -13.69 -10.89 -0.84
C ILE A 318 -13.72 -12.34 -1.30
N SER A 319 -12.58 -12.85 -1.76
CA SER A 319 -12.39 -14.27 -2.06
C SER A 319 -10.99 -14.74 -1.65
N ASN A 320 -10.90 -15.99 -1.24
CA ASN A 320 -9.67 -16.75 -1.06
C ASN A 320 -9.87 -18.12 -1.71
N THR A 321 -9.09 -18.40 -2.75
CA THR A 321 -9.27 -19.58 -3.61
C THR A 321 -8.51 -20.81 -3.11
N ASP A 322 -7.77 -20.69 -2.01
CA ASP A 322 -7.07 -21.80 -1.35
C ASP A 322 -8.01 -23.00 -1.19
N PRO A 323 -7.65 -24.20 -1.70
CA PRO A 323 -8.50 -25.38 -1.62
C PRO A 323 -8.96 -25.75 -0.21
N GLN A 324 -8.23 -25.34 0.83
CA GLN A 324 -8.60 -25.56 2.23
C GLN A 324 -9.72 -24.63 2.71
N HIS A 325 -9.93 -23.48 2.06
CA HIS A 325 -10.89 -22.45 2.48
C HIS A 325 -12.02 -22.23 1.48
N ARG A 326 -11.71 -22.12 0.17
CA ARG A 326 -12.67 -21.88 -0.93
C ARG A 326 -13.69 -20.78 -0.62
N LEU A 327 -13.21 -19.66 -0.08
CA LEU A 327 -14.04 -18.51 0.26
C LEU A 327 -14.34 -17.73 -1.01
N ASP A 328 -15.61 -17.64 -1.40
CA ASP A 328 -16.08 -16.65 -2.39
C ASP A 328 -17.27 -15.89 -1.80
N ALA A 329 -16.96 -14.83 -1.06
CA ALA A 329 -17.93 -13.90 -0.50
C ALA A 329 -18.14 -12.68 -1.41
N THR A 330 -18.12 -12.88 -2.73
CA THR A 330 -18.37 -11.83 -3.72
C THR A 330 -19.75 -11.98 -4.37
N PHE A 331 -20.17 -10.97 -5.13
CA PHE A 331 -21.31 -11.06 -6.04
C PHE A 331 -20.89 -10.90 -7.51
N ALA A 332 -19.65 -11.29 -7.85
CA ALA A 332 -19.22 -11.36 -9.24
C ALA A 332 -20.00 -12.44 -10.02
N ALA A 333 -20.10 -12.28 -11.34
CA ALA A 333 -20.84 -13.22 -12.19
C ALA A 333 -20.21 -14.63 -12.24
N HIS A 334 -18.91 -14.73 -11.99
CA HIS A 334 -18.14 -15.97 -12.04
C HIS A 334 -17.20 -16.07 -10.85
N HIS A 335 -16.96 -17.30 -10.38
CA HIS A 335 -15.96 -17.58 -9.36
C HIS A 335 -14.56 -17.21 -9.87
N PRO A 336 -13.72 -16.56 -9.04
CA PRO A 336 -12.31 -16.41 -9.34
C PRO A 336 -11.64 -17.77 -9.57
N ARG A 337 -10.82 -17.88 -10.62
CA ARG A 337 -10.00 -19.08 -10.84
C ARG A 337 -8.93 -19.19 -9.75
N PRO A 338 -8.69 -20.36 -9.13
CA PRO A 338 -7.59 -20.53 -8.20
C PRO A 338 -6.21 -20.36 -8.87
N GLY A 339 -5.29 -19.67 -8.19
CA GLY A 339 -3.91 -19.48 -8.64
C GLY A 339 -3.13 -18.57 -7.68
N THR A 340 -2.09 -17.91 -8.17
CA THR A 340 -1.07 -17.26 -7.33
C THR A 340 -1.12 -15.74 -7.33
N ALA A 341 -2.07 -15.11 -8.04
CA ALA A 341 -2.12 -13.65 -8.10
C ALA A 341 -3.00 -13.06 -7.00
N GLY A 342 -2.45 -12.15 -6.19
CA GLY A 342 -3.18 -11.36 -5.22
C GLY A 342 -3.80 -10.14 -5.89
N VAL A 343 -5.09 -9.88 -5.67
CA VAL A 343 -5.79 -8.73 -6.26
C VAL A 343 -6.49 -7.92 -5.17
N ALA A 344 -6.19 -6.62 -5.06
CA ALA A 344 -6.89 -5.71 -4.17
C ALA A 344 -7.27 -4.41 -4.89
N VAL A 345 -8.55 -4.05 -4.84
CA VAL A 345 -9.11 -2.95 -5.63
C VAL A 345 -10.04 -2.10 -4.79
N GLN A 346 -9.98 -0.79 -4.97
CA GLN A 346 -10.92 0.13 -4.33
C GLN A 346 -12.23 0.22 -5.12
N SER A 347 -12.14 0.28 -6.45
CA SER A 347 -13.29 0.26 -7.36
C SER A 347 -13.77 -1.16 -7.65
N GLY A 348 -15.02 -1.46 -7.31
CA GLY A 348 -15.65 -2.77 -7.58
C GLY A 348 -15.74 -3.10 -9.08
N GLY A 349 -16.07 -2.12 -9.93
CA GLY A 349 -16.14 -2.31 -11.38
C GLY A 349 -14.79 -2.65 -12.01
N VAL A 350 -13.71 -1.98 -11.56
CA VAL A 350 -12.33 -2.35 -11.95
C VAL A 350 -11.97 -3.75 -11.45
N GLY A 351 -12.42 -4.12 -10.24
CA GLY A 351 -12.29 -5.48 -9.71
C GLY A 351 -12.88 -6.55 -10.62
N ILE A 352 -14.11 -6.36 -11.08
CA ILE A 352 -14.78 -7.28 -12.01
C ILE A 352 -13.98 -7.40 -13.31
N ALA A 353 -13.55 -6.27 -13.88
CA ALA A 353 -12.77 -6.26 -15.12
C ALA A 353 -11.42 -6.99 -14.97
N LEU A 354 -10.74 -6.84 -13.83
CA LEU A 354 -9.49 -7.54 -13.54
C LEU A 354 -9.72 -9.04 -13.36
N LEU A 355 -10.73 -9.46 -12.58
CA LEU A 355 -11.04 -10.88 -12.38
C LEU A 355 -11.39 -11.58 -13.71
N ASP A 356 -12.19 -10.94 -14.55
CA ASP A 356 -12.52 -11.47 -15.88
C ASP A 356 -11.29 -11.53 -16.78
N GLY A 357 -10.50 -10.44 -16.82
CA GLY A 357 -9.28 -10.36 -17.60
C GLY A 357 -8.25 -11.43 -17.25
N MET A 358 -8.04 -11.66 -15.96
CA MET A 358 -7.15 -12.69 -15.44
C MET A 358 -7.66 -14.10 -15.73
N SER A 359 -8.95 -14.34 -15.52
CA SER A 359 -9.60 -15.62 -15.84
C SER A 359 -9.43 -15.97 -17.32
N ARG A 360 -9.61 -14.98 -18.22
CA ARG A 360 -9.38 -15.13 -19.67
C ARG A 360 -7.92 -15.46 -20.00
N LEU A 361 -6.97 -14.82 -19.31
CA LEU A 361 -5.54 -15.13 -19.45
C LEU A 361 -5.15 -16.48 -18.82
N GLY A 362 -6.03 -17.11 -18.04
CA GLY A 362 -5.70 -18.30 -17.26
C GLY A 362 -4.83 -18.02 -16.03
N ILE A 363 -4.67 -16.76 -15.64
CA ILE A 363 -3.95 -16.36 -14.43
C ILE A 363 -4.94 -16.48 -13.27
N GLY A 364 -4.75 -17.49 -12.42
CA GLY A 364 -5.58 -17.66 -11.24
C GLY A 364 -5.22 -16.69 -10.12
N VAL A 365 -6.19 -16.44 -9.24
CA VAL A 365 -6.11 -15.51 -8.12
C VAL A 365 -5.91 -16.31 -6.82
N SER A 366 -5.01 -15.87 -5.94
CA SER A 366 -4.84 -16.44 -4.60
C SER A 366 -5.91 -15.89 -3.65
N SER A 367 -5.98 -14.57 -3.56
CA SER A 367 -7.03 -13.84 -2.85
C SER A 367 -7.45 -12.58 -3.59
N PHE A 368 -8.73 -12.29 -3.59
CA PHE A 368 -9.31 -11.05 -4.10
C PHE A 368 -9.94 -10.25 -2.96
N VAL A 369 -9.67 -8.95 -2.88
CA VAL A 369 -10.29 -8.05 -1.91
C VAL A 369 -10.75 -6.77 -2.59
N SER A 370 -12.07 -6.54 -2.60
CA SER A 370 -12.62 -5.22 -2.92
C SER A 370 -12.68 -4.39 -1.65
N LEU A 371 -11.85 -3.36 -1.57
CA LEU A 371 -11.69 -2.50 -0.40
C LEU A 371 -12.87 -1.52 -0.22
N GLY A 372 -13.54 -1.17 -1.32
CA GLY A 372 -14.65 -0.20 -1.32
C GLY A 372 -14.21 1.17 -0.79
N ASP A 373 -14.98 1.74 0.13
CA ASP A 373 -14.65 3.04 0.73
C ASP A 373 -13.41 2.96 1.65
N LYS A 374 -12.93 1.74 1.96
CA LYS A 374 -11.63 1.46 2.60
C LYS A 374 -11.48 2.17 3.94
N TYR A 375 -12.45 1.94 4.83
CA TYR A 375 -12.50 2.52 6.17
C TYR A 375 -11.52 1.89 7.16
N ASP A 376 -11.16 0.63 6.96
CA ASP A 376 -10.28 -0.12 7.85
C ASP A 376 -9.19 -0.89 7.09
N VAL A 377 -9.49 -2.06 6.52
CA VAL A 377 -8.51 -2.83 5.74
C VAL A 377 -8.09 -2.05 4.50
N SER A 378 -6.78 -2.00 4.26
CA SER A 378 -6.11 -1.16 3.29
C SER A 378 -5.24 -1.96 2.32
N GLY A 379 -4.71 -1.28 1.30
CA GLY A 379 -3.73 -1.89 0.38
C GLY A 379 -2.42 -2.28 1.07
N ASN A 380 -2.06 -1.64 2.20
CA ASN A 380 -0.90 -2.02 2.99
C ASN A 380 -1.11 -3.40 3.64
N ASP A 381 -2.31 -3.64 4.18
CA ASP A 381 -2.66 -4.91 4.81
C ASP A 381 -2.63 -6.06 3.79
N MET A 382 -3.13 -5.81 2.58
CA MET A 382 -3.10 -6.81 1.51
C MET A 382 -1.68 -7.13 1.02
N LEU A 383 -0.81 -6.12 0.90
CA LEU A 383 0.60 -6.34 0.58
C LEU A 383 1.30 -7.19 1.64
N GLN A 384 1.04 -6.92 2.92
CA GLN A 384 1.59 -7.70 4.04
C GLN A 384 1.05 -9.13 4.06
N TRP A 385 -0.23 -9.32 3.77
CA TRP A 385 -0.84 -10.64 3.62
C TRP A 385 -0.11 -11.47 2.55
N TRP A 386 0.01 -10.94 1.32
CA TRP A 386 0.68 -11.65 0.22
C TRP A 386 2.17 -11.89 0.45
N GLU A 387 2.86 -10.97 1.15
CA GLU A 387 4.23 -11.18 1.56
C GLU A 387 4.38 -12.42 2.47
N SER A 388 3.37 -12.66 3.31
CA SER A 388 3.37 -13.71 4.34
C SER A 388 2.73 -15.04 3.92
N ASP A 389 1.84 -15.06 2.93
CA ASP A 389 1.03 -16.23 2.61
C ASP A 389 1.78 -17.34 1.86
N ALA A 390 3.00 -17.05 1.40
CA ALA A 390 3.90 -17.91 0.61
C ALA A 390 3.33 -18.45 -0.72
N HIS A 391 2.07 -18.16 -1.03
CA HIS A 391 1.36 -18.65 -2.21
C HIS A 391 1.29 -17.57 -3.31
N THR A 392 1.27 -16.29 -2.91
CA THR A 392 1.12 -15.19 -3.84
C THR A 392 2.46 -14.82 -4.47
N ASP A 393 2.51 -14.74 -5.80
CA ASP A 393 3.72 -14.41 -6.58
C ASP A 393 3.56 -13.19 -7.51
N LEU A 394 2.36 -12.62 -7.57
CA LEU A 394 2.02 -11.44 -8.37
C LEU A 394 0.94 -10.64 -7.64
N ALA A 395 1.17 -9.34 -7.40
CA ALA A 395 0.21 -8.47 -6.72
C ALA A 395 -0.36 -7.41 -7.67
N LEU A 396 -1.68 -7.34 -7.79
CA LEU A 396 -2.40 -6.31 -8.54
C LEU A 396 -3.14 -5.40 -7.57
N LEU A 397 -2.80 -4.13 -7.59
CA LEU A 397 -3.41 -3.09 -6.76
C LEU A 397 -4.13 -2.07 -7.63
N HIS A 398 -5.35 -1.70 -7.26
CA HIS A 398 -6.01 -0.51 -7.80
C HIS A 398 -6.48 0.36 -6.63
N LEU A 399 -5.67 1.34 -6.27
CA LEU A 399 -5.88 2.20 -5.11
C LEU A 399 -6.10 3.64 -5.55
N GLU A 400 -7.19 4.25 -5.06
CA GLU A 400 -7.46 5.68 -5.28
C GLU A 400 -6.78 6.54 -4.20
N SER A 401 -6.52 5.95 -3.03
CA SER A 401 -5.79 6.59 -1.93
C SER A 401 -4.85 5.61 -1.22
N PHE A 402 -3.79 6.14 -0.57
CA PHE A 402 -2.80 5.30 0.14
C PHE A 402 -2.99 5.26 1.66
N GLY A 403 -3.86 6.11 2.22
CA GLY A 403 -4.00 6.27 3.67
C GLY A 403 -2.74 6.91 4.26
N ASN A 404 -1.75 6.09 4.68
CA ASN A 404 -0.43 6.52 5.12
C ASN A 404 0.61 6.25 4.01
N PRO A 405 0.98 7.26 3.20
CA PRO A 405 1.88 7.06 2.07
C PRO A 405 3.28 6.60 2.47
N ARG A 406 3.78 6.99 3.66
CA ARG A 406 5.09 6.56 4.16
C ARG A 406 5.10 5.07 4.47
N ALA A 407 4.11 4.60 5.23
CA ALA A 407 3.96 3.18 5.54
C ALA A 407 3.73 2.36 4.26
N PHE A 408 2.85 2.82 3.37
CA PHE A 408 2.59 2.16 2.09
C PHE A 408 3.86 2.07 1.23
N SER A 409 4.63 3.15 1.08
CA SER A 409 5.87 3.15 0.29
C SER A 409 6.90 2.16 0.85
N ARG A 410 7.09 2.12 2.18
CA ARG A 410 8.01 1.18 2.83
C ARG A 410 7.60 -0.28 2.62
N THR A 411 6.34 -0.61 2.87
CA THR A 411 5.80 -1.97 2.64
C THR A 411 5.87 -2.34 1.17
N ALA A 412 5.39 -1.49 0.27
CA ALA A 412 5.39 -1.77 -1.16
C ALA A 412 6.81 -1.97 -1.69
N ARG A 413 7.78 -1.15 -1.27
CA ARG A 413 9.20 -1.31 -1.62
C ARG A 413 9.73 -2.68 -1.21
N ARG A 414 9.40 -3.14 -0.01
CA ARG A 414 9.83 -4.45 0.48
C ARG A 414 9.16 -5.59 -0.30
N VAL A 415 7.83 -5.56 -0.44
CA VAL A 415 7.07 -6.59 -1.17
C VAL A 415 7.47 -6.65 -2.64
N THR A 416 7.69 -5.50 -3.28
CA THR A 416 8.09 -5.41 -4.69
C THR A 416 9.45 -6.06 -4.96
N ARG A 417 10.35 -6.14 -3.97
CA ARG A 417 11.61 -6.89 -4.10
C ARG A 417 11.39 -8.39 -4.16
N ARG A 418 10.31 -8.90 -3.55
CA ARG A 418 9.97 -10.33 -3.51
C ARG A 418 9.09 -10.76 -4.68
N MET A 419 8.12 -9.94 -5.08
CA MET A 419 7.17 -10.23 -6.16
C MET A 419 6.83 -8.97 -6.98
N PRO A 420 6.35 -9.09 -8.23
CA PRO A 420 5.87 -7.94 -8.98
C PRO A 420 4.61 -7.35 -8.35
N VAL A 421 4.60 -6.01 -8.17
CA VAL A 421 3.43 -5.25 -7.73
C VAL A 421 3.02 -4.31 -8.86
N LEU A 422 1.81 -4.50 -9.38
CA LEU A 422 1.27 -3.77 -10.52
C LEU A 422 0.11 -2.88 -10.08
N THR A 423 -0.04 -1.73 -10.72
CA THR A 423 -1.18 -0.83 -10.48
C THR A 423 -1.61 -0.08 -11.74
N VAL A 424 -2.81 0.52 -11.70
CA VAL A 424 -3.25 1.48 -12.72
C VAL A 424 -3.10 2.89 -12.17
N ASP A 425 -2.36 3.72 -12.91
CA ASP A 425 -2.18 5.13 -12.62
C ASP A 425 -3.42 5.94 -13.07
N ALA A 426 -4.50 5.91 -12.27
CA ALA A 426 -5.79 6.54 -12.59
C ALA A 426 -5.90 8.01 -12.12
N GLY A 427 -6.59 8.89 -12.85
CA GLY A 427 -6.67 10.31 -12.45
C GLY A 427 -5.39 11.10 -12.75
N ARG A 428 -4.69 10.76 -13.85
CA ARG A 428 -3.49 11.47 -14.32
C ARG A 428 -3.77 12.91 -14.77
N THR A 429 -4.95 13.13 -15.35
CA THR A 429 -5.39 14.41 -15.89
C THR A 429 -6.28 15.16 -14.91
N ASP A 430 -6.41 16.47 -15.07
CA ASP A 430 -7.30 17.31 -14.25
C ASP A 430 -8.75 16.83 -14.30
N ALA A 431 -9.22 16.43 -15.48
CA ALA A 431 -10.55 15.85 -15.65
C ALA A 431 -10.70 14.52 -14.88
N GLY A 432 -9.71 13.63 -14.98
CA GLY A 432 -9.71 12.37 -14.25
C GLY A 432 -9.65 12.55 -12.73
N ARG A 433 -8.88 13.54 -12.24
CA ARG A 433 -8.84 13.88 -10.81
C ARG A 433 -10.17 14.42 -10.30
N ARG A 434 -10.82 15.32 -11.05
CA ARG A 434 -12.15 15.83 -10.69
C ARG A 434 -13.18 14.69 -10.61
N ALA A 435 -13.16 13.78 -11.59
CA ALA A 435 -14.03 12.61 -11.57
C ALA A 435 -13.76 11.73 -10.33
N ALA A 436 -12.49 11.44 -10.02
CA ALA A 436 -12.13 10.69 -8.82
C ALA A 436 -12.54 11.40 -7.52
N ALA A 437 -12.40 12.72 -7.45
CA ALA A 437 -12.82 13.53 -6.28
C ALA A 437 -14.32 13.51 -6.01
N SER A 438 -15.14 13.35 -7.05
CA SER A 438 -16.59 13.17 -6.91
C SER A 438 -16.98 11.77 -6.45
N HIS A 439 -16.09 10.77 -6.61
CA HIS A 439 -16.33 9.38 -6.23
C HIS A 439 -15.72 8.99 -4.88
N THR A 440 -14.63 9.64 -4.46
CA THR A 440 -14.02 9.46 -3.13
C THR A 440 -13.49 10.78 -2.59
N ALA A 441 -13.75 11.07 -1.31
CA ALA A 441 -13.27 12.28 -0.61
C ALA A 441 -11.72 12.34 -0.46
N ALA A 442 -11.00 11.33 -0.97
CA ALA A 442 -9.56 11.14 -0.78
C ALA A 442 -8.68 11.72 -1.91
N ALA A 443 -9.24 12.54 -2.81
CA ALA A 443 -8.57 13.07 -4.02
C ALA A 443 -7.48 14.14 -3.78
N ALA A 444 -6.78 14.11 -2.65
CA ALA A 444 -5.78 15.11 -2.28
C ALA A 444 -4.34 14.79 -2.74
N THR A 445 -4.04 13.57 -3.22
CA THR A 445 -2.66 13.22 -3.62
C THR A 445 -2.39 13.66 -5.07
N ARG A 446 -1.48 14.63 -5.26
CA ARG A 446 -1.06 15.09 -6.60
C ARG A 446 -0.48 13.93 -7.41
N THR A 447 -0.77 13.89 -8.72
CA THR A 447 -0.32 12.82 -9.66
C THR A 447 1.18 12.56 -9.57
N MET A 448 1.99 13.62 -9.44
CA MET A 448 3.44 13.50 -9.37
C MET A 448 3.93 12.81 -8.09
N THR A 449 3.35 13.15 -6.94
CA THR A 449 3.67 12.48 -5.67
C THR A 449 3.38 10.99 -5.76
N ARG A 450 2.29 10.61 -6.43
CA ARG A 450 1.96 9.20 -6.65
C ARG A 450 2.95 8.50 -7.59
N GLN A 451 3.29 9.11 -8.71
CA GLN A 451 4.22 8.51 -9.68
C GLN A 451 5.64 8.36 -9.11
N ALA A 452 6.10 9.37 -8.36
CA ALA A 452 7.37 9.31 -7.63
C ALA A 452 7.35 8.17 -6.60
N LEU A 453 6.27 8.04 -5.83
CA LEU A 453 6.09 6.94 -4.87
C LEU A 453 6.16 5.58 -5.57
N PHE A 454 5.42 5.38 -6.67
CA PHE A 454 5.44 4.11 -7.41
C PHE A 454 6.84 3.78 -7.91
N THR A 455 7.54 4.77 -8.48
CA THR A 455 8.91 4.61 -8.99
C THR A 455 9.89 4.23 -7.88
N GLN A 456 9.82 4.89 -6.71
CA GLN A 456 10.69 4.61 -5.57
C GLN A 456 10.39 3.23 -4.96
N ALA A 457 9.11 2.87 -4.85
CA ALA A 457 8.67 1.58 -4.35
C ALA A 457 8.87 0.43 -5.37
N GLY A 458 9.21 0.75 -6.63
CA GLY A 458 9.37 -0.23 -7.70
C GLY A 458 8.05 -0.75 -8.28
N ILE A 459 6.91 -0.15 -7.91
CA ILE A 459 5.59 -0.55 -8.38
C ILE A 459 5.49 -0.27 -9.88
N THR A 460 5.04 -1.27 -10.64
CA THR A 460 4.78 -1.15 -12.07
C THR A 460 3.43 -0.49 -12.29
N ALA A 461 3.43 0.79 -12.65
CA ALA A 461 2.22 1.56 -12.89
C ALA A 461 1.87 1.62 -14.39
N ALA A 462 0.78 0.96 -14.76
CA ALA A 462 0.20 0.97 -16.11
C ALA A 462 -0.79 2.12 -16.29
N HIS A 463 -1.09 2.52 -17.53
CA HIS A 463 -2.02 3.61 -17.84
C HIS A 463 -3.47 3.16 -18.01
N SER A 464 -3.71 1.85 -18.13
CA SER A 464 -5.05 1.28 -18.25
C SER A 464 -5.12 -0.12 -17.66
N VAL A 465 -6.35 -0.62 -17.46
CA VAL A 465 -6.58 -2.02 -17.07
C VAL A 465 -6.07 -2.99 -18.14
N GLY A 466 -6.21 -2.65 -19.42
CA GLY A 466 -5.68 -3.47 -20.54
C GLY A 466 -4.16 -3.61 -20.48
N GLU A 467 -3.44 -2.48 -20.37
CA GLU A 467 -1.98 -2.48 -20.24
C GLU A 467 -1.52 -3.22 -18.97
N LEU A 468 -2.27 -3.11 -17.87
CA LEU A 468 -1.97 -3.86 -16.66
C LEU A 468 -2.06 -5.37 -16.90
N LEU A 469 -3.12 -5.86 -17.56
CA LEU A 469 -3.30 -7.27 -17.89
C LEU A 469 -2.23 -7.77 -18.87
N GLU A 470 -1.90 -6.97 -19.89
CA GLU A 470 -0.81 -7.22 -20.84
C GLU A 470 0.55 -7.37 -20.15
N THR A 471 0.82 -6.51 -19.16
CA THR A 471 2.06 -6.53 -18.38
C THR A 471 2.07 -7.68 -17.36
N ALA A 472 0.93 -7.97 -16.74
CA ALA A 472 0.75 -9.11 -15.83
C ALA A 472 1.00 -10.43 -16.55
N ALA A 473 0.52 -10.58 -17.79
CA ALA A 473 0.77 -11.76 -18.63
C ALA A 473 2.28 -12.02 -18.81
N LEU A 474 3.07 -10.98 -19.10
CA LEU A 474 4.53 -11.10 -19.21
C LEU A 474 5.17 -11.50 -17.88
N LEU A 475 4.90 -10.73 -16.82
CA LEU A 475 5.57 -10.90 -15.52
C LEU A 475 5.20 -12.21 -14.83
N HIS A 476 4.02 -12.77 -15.14
CA HIS A 476 3.58 -14.08 -14.66
C HIS A 476 4.25 -15.23 -15.43
N SER A 477 4.52 -15.06 -16.73
CA SER A 477 4.90 -16.17 -17.61
C SER A 477 6.36 -16.21 -18.04
N GLN A 478 7.11 -15.11 -17.94
CA GLN A 478 8.47 -14.98 -18.45
C GLN A 478 9.47 -14.55 -17.36
N PRO A 479 10.76 -14.94 -17.46
CA PRO A 479 11.81 -14.39 -16.62
C PRO A 479 12.02 -12.88 -16.91
N LEU A 480 12.63 -12.17 -15.96
CA LEU A 480 12.99 -10.77 -16.16
C LEU A 480 14.16 -10.64 -17.15
N PRO A 481 14.14 -9.65 -18.05
CA PRO A 481 15.30 -9.38 -18.90
C PRO A 481 16.43 -8.78 -18.07
N ALA A 482 17.68 -9.08 -18.42
CA ALA A 482 18.85 -8.51 -17.75
C ALA A 482 19.07 -7.01 -18.07
N GLY A 483 18.42 -6.51 -19.11
CA GLY A 483 18.55 -5.14 -19.61
C GLY A 483 17.45 -4.79 -20.62
N SER A 484 17.66 -3.74 -21.41
CA SER A 484 16.68 -3.21 -22.36
C SER A 484 16.97 -3.58 -23.82
N ARG A 485 17.91 -4.50 -24.09
CA ARG A 485 18.31 -4.86 -25.46
C ARG A 485 17.39 -5.94 -26.03
N VAL A 486 16.63 -5.61 -27.07
CA VAL A 486 15.68 -6.51 -27.71
C VAL A 486 16.15 -6.89 -29.10
N MET A 487 16.06 -8.18 -29.44
CA MET A 487 16.19 -8.63 -30.83
C MET A 487 14.81 -8.99 -31.37
N ILE A 488 14.46 -8.43 -32.52
CA ILE A 488 13.18 -8.71 -33.19
C ILE A 488 13.42 -9.78 -34.25
N VAL A 489 12.56 -10.81 -34.30
CA VAL A 489 12.51 -11.81 -35.37
C VAL A 489 11.15 -11.70 -36.04
N THR A 490 11.10 -11.62 -37.37
CA THR A 490 9.85 -11.50 -38.11
C THR A 490 9.83 -12.34 -39.38
N ASN A 491 8.68 -12.90 -39.76
CA ASN A 491 8.48 -13.50 -41.07
C ASN A 491 7.88 -12.52 -42.11
N ALA A 492 7.58 -11.29 -41.68
CA ALA A 492 7.02 -10.24 -42.51
C ALA A 492 7.66 -8.88 -42.14
N GLY A 493 8.37 -8.27 -43.09
CA GLY A 493 9.09 -7.00 -42.86
C GLY A 493 8.24 -5.89 -42.25
N GLY A 494 6.99 -5.70 -42.69
CA GLY A 494 6.08 -4.68 -42.14
C GLY A 494 5.78 -4.86 -40.64
N ALA A 495 5.58 -6.11 -40.19
CA ALA A 495 5.40 -6.40 -38.77
C ALA A 495 6.70 -6.17 -37.96
N GLY A 496 7.86 -6.40 -38.61
CA GLY A 496 9.16 -6.07 -38.04
C GLY A 496 9.34 -4.57 -37.81
N VAL A 497 8.99 -3.74 -38.80
CA VAL A 497 9.07 -2.27 -38.69
C VAL A 497 8.19 -1.75 -37.57
N LEU A 498 6.91 -2.16 -37.52
CA LEU A 498 5.99 -1.76 -36.45
C LEU A 498 6.50 -2.18 -35.06
N SER A 499 7.12 -3.36 -34.97
CA SER A 499 7.73 -3.84 -33.73
C SER A 499 8.96 -3.04 -33.33
N ALA A 500 9.77 -2.60 -34.30
CA ALA A 500 10.94 -1.77 -34.05
C ALA A 500 10.55 -0.39 -33.54
N ASP A 501 9.57 0.25 -34.18
CA ASP A 501 9.01 1.54 -33.75
C ASP A 501 8.45 1.45 -32.32
N ALA A 502 7.62 0.43 -32.06
CA ALA A 502 7.07 0.18 -30.73
C ALA A 502 8.14 -0.02 -29.65
N CYS A 503 9.23 -0.75 -29.96
CA CYS A 503 10.35 -0.92 -29.04
C CYS A 503 11.06 0.41 -28.76
N ALA A 504 11.35 1.19 -29.80
CA ALA A 504 12.00 2.49 -29.67
C ALA A 504 11.14 3.47 -28.84
N GLU A 505 9.84 3.55 -29.12
CA GLU A 505 8.88 4.38 -28.36
C GLU A 505 8.78 3.98 -26.89
N ALA A 506 8.88 2.68 -26.58
CA ALA A 506 8.89 2.17 -25.22
C ALA A 506 10.24 2.38 -24.50
N GLY A 507 11.26 2.90 -25.18
CA GLY A 507 12.61 3.12 -24.65
C GLY A 507 13.50 1.86 -24.62
N LEU A 508 13.16 0.84 -25.40
CA LEU A 508 13.99 -0.36 -25.58
C LEU A 508 15.05 -0.11 -26.64
N THR A 509 16.18 -0.81 -26.54
CA THR A 509 17.31 -0.66 -27.47
C THR A 509 17.35 -1.85 -28.43
N LEU A 510 17.55 -1.57 -29.73
CA LEU A 510 17.64 -2.59 -30.78
C LEU A 510 19.09 -2.68 -31.28
N PRO A 511 19.97 -3.48 -30.64
CA PRO A 511 21.35 -3.60 -31.08
C PRO A 511 21.43 -4.30 -32.44
N MET A 512 22.36 -3.87 -33.28
CA MET A 512 22.72 -4.62 -34.49
C MET A 512 23.40 -5.94 -34.09
N PRO A 513 23.07 -7.07 -34.77
CA PRO A 513 23.71 -8.34 -34.50
C PRO A 513 25.20 -8.27 -34.87
N PRO A 514 26.13 -8.75 -34.03
CA PRO A 514 27.55 -8.81 -34.38
C PRO A 514 27.80 -9.84 -35.48
N ALA A 515 28.91 -9.70 -36.21
CA ALA A 515 29.26 -10.54 -37.35
C ALA A 515 29.14 -12.05 -37.07
N MET A 516 29.60 -12.52 -35.90
CA MET A 516 29.47 -13.92 -35.50
C MET A 516 28.01 -14.39 -35.43
N LEU A 517 27.12 -13.59 -34.84
CA LEU A 517 25.70 -13.95 -34.78
C LEU A 517 25.06 -13.90 -36.18
N VAL A 518 25.50 -12.98 -37.04
CA VAL A 518 25.04 -12.89 -38.42
C VAL A 518 25.42 -14.15 -39.20
N GLU A 519 26.67 -14.59 -39.13
CA GLU A 519 27.16 -15.84 -39.74
C GLU A 519 26.40 -17.07 -39.22
N ASP A 520 26.22 -17.16 -37.90
CA ASP A 520 25.46 -18.23 -37.27
C ASP A 520 24.01 -18.27 -37.73
N LEU A 521 23.38 -17.13 -37.96
CA LEU A 521 21.99 -17.06 -38.43
C LEU A 521 21.87 -17.37 -39.92
N PHE A 522 22.81 -16.94 -40.77
CA PHE A 522 22.83 -17.30 -42.19
C PHE A 522 22.92 -18.82 -42.41
N ALA A 523 23.62 -19.54 -41.54
CA ALA A 523 23.74 -20.99 -41.64
C ALA A 523 22.40 -21.74 -41.49
N VAL A 524 21.38 -21.10 -40.89
CA VAL A 524 20.07 -21.73 -40.62
C VAL A 524 18.90 -21.06 -41.33
N LEU A 525 19.01 -19.81 -41.75
CA LEU A 525 17.90 -19.05 -42.36
C LEU A 525 17.79 -19.24 -43.88
N PRO A 526 16.58 -19.14 -44.46
CA PRO A 526 16.37 -19.31 -45.90
C PRO A 526 17.09 -18.23 -46.72
N GLU A 527 17.31 -18.54 -48.00
CA GLU A 527 17.84 -17.55 -48.95
C GLU A 527 16.89 -16.35 -49.05
N GLY A 528 17.45 -15.14 -49.04
CA GLY A 528 16.68 -13.89 -49.01
C GLY A 528 16.33 -13.37 -47.61
N ALA A 529 16.69 -14.09 -46.54
CA ALA A 529 16.58 -13.55 -45.18
C ALA A 529 17.49 -12.32 -44.98
N ALA A 530 16.99 -11.31 -44.27
CA ALA A 530 17.74 -10.11 -43.93
C ALA A 530 18.09 -10.10 -42.44
N ILE A 531 19.38 -10.17 -42.13
CA ILE A 531 19.86 -10.26 -40.75
C ILE A 531 20.33 -8.89 -40.28
N GLY A 532 19.39 -8.14 -39.70
CA GLY A 532 19.64 -6.90 -38.97
C GLY A 532 18.98 -6.97 -37.60
N ASN A 533 18.37 -5.87 -37.16
CA ASN A 533 17.41 -5.87 -36.07
C ASN A 533 16.27 -4.92 -36.46
N PRO A 534 15.20 -5.43 -37.10
CA PRO A 534 14.76 -6.83 -37.09
C PRO A 534 15.57 -7.84 -37.93
N VAL A 535 15.53 -9.10 -37.51
CA VAL A 535 15.90 -10.27 -38.33
C VAL A 535 14.65 -10.71 -39.12
N ASP A 536 14.65 -10.47 -40.43
CA ASP A 536 13.56 -10.90 -41.32
C ASP A 536 13.89 -12.29 -41.89
N VAL A 537 13.17 -13.30 -41.42
CA VAL A 537 13.34 -14.70 -41.82
C VAL A 537 12.54 -15.08 -43.07
N THR A 538 11.84 -14.11 -43.67
CA THR A 538 10.95 -14.25 -44.83
C THR A 538 9.70 -15.11 -44.57
N ALA A 539 8.72 -15.00 -45.48
CA ALA A 539 7.48 -15.78 -45.42
C ALA A 539 7.67 -17.29 -45.67
N ALA A 540 8.84 -17.71 -46.18
CA ALA A 540 9.15 -19.11 -46.51
C ALA A 540 9.87 -19.87 -45.38
N VAL A 541 10.03 -19.25 -44.20
CA VAL A 541 10.63 -19.91 -43.04
C VAL A 541 9.77 -21.10 -42.60
N THR A 542 10.40 -22.24 -42.31
CA THR A 542 9.76 -23.41 -41.70
C THR A 542 9.72 -23.25 -40.18
N GLN A 543 8.84 -23.98 -39.49
CA GLN A 543 8.76 -23.99 -38.02
C GLN A 543 10.11 -24.28 -37.35
N ASP A 544 10.85 -25.29 -37.82
CA ASP A 544 12.10 -25.71 -37.18
C ASP A 544 13.20 -24.66 -37.31
N ARG A 545 13.39 -24.10 -38.53
CA ARG A 545 14.37 -23.03 -38.79
C ARG A 545 14.10 -21.76 -37.98
N LEU A 546 12.83 -21.37 -37.83
CA LEU A 546 12.44 -20.24 -36.96
C LEU A 546 12.81 -20.53 -35.50
N GLY A 547 12.54 -21.75 -35.01
CA GLY A 547 12.93 -22.17 -33.67
C GLY A 547 14.44 -22.11 -33.45
N GLU A 548 15.25 -22.56 -34.43
CA GLU A 548 16.71 -22.48 -34.35
C GLU A 548 17.23 -21.06 -34.33
N CYS A 549 16.64 -20.17 -35.14
CA CYS A 549 16.95 -18.74 -35.16
C CYS A 549 16.74 -18.12 -33.77
N VAL A 550 15.55 -18.32 -33.19
CA VAL A 550 15.22 -17.80 -31.86
C VAL A 550 16.18 -18.34 -30.80
N ASP A 551 16.48 -19.65 -30.81
CA ASP A 551 17.39 -20.25 -29.83
C ASP A 551 18.83 -19.73 -29.94
N ARG A 552 19.33 -19.48 -31.17
CA ARG A 552 20.66 -18.86 -31.38
C ARG A 552 20.70 -17.43 -30.83
N ILE A 553 19.68 -16.62 -31.13
CA ILE A 553 19.55 -15.26 -30.60
C ILE A 553 19.47 -15.25 -29.08
N MET A 554 18.68 -16.15 -28.48
CA MET A 554 18.51 -16.25 -27.03
C MET A 554 19.82 -16.55 -26.29
N ARG A 555 20.73 -17.33 -26.88
CA ARG A 555 22.04 -17.64 -26.28
C ARG A 555 23.01 -16.47 -26.33
N HIS A 556 22.78 -15.50 -27.21
CA HIS A 556 23.72 -14.40 -27.41
C HIS A 556 23.71 -13.41 -26.22
N PRO A 557 24.86 -13.12 -25.57
CA PRO A 557 24.91 -12.27 -24.36
C PRO A 557 24.57 -10.79 -24.64
N GLY A 558 24.59 -10.38 -25.91
CA GLY A 558 24.18 -9.05 -26.38
C GLY A 558 22.68 -8.79 -26.39
N VAL A 559 21.86 -9.81 -26.12
CA VAL A 559 20.39 -9.76 -26.21
C VAL A 559 19.79 -10.06 -24.84
N ASP A 560 18.86 -9.22 -24.38
CA ASP A 560 18.20 -9.36 -23.07
C ASP A 560 16.77 -9.90 -23.21
N ALA A 561 16.10 -9.69 -24.35
CA ALA A 561 14.78 -10.21 -24.68
C ALA A 561 14.62 -10.47 -26.19
N VAL A 562 13.69 -11.35 -26.56
CA VAL A 562 13.35 -11.62 -27.97
C VAL A 562 11.87 -11.34 -28.22
N LEU A 563 11.58 -10.53 -29.25
CA LEU A 563 10.23 -10.29 -29.75
C LEU A 563 10.08 -10.99 -31.10
N VAL A 564 9.11 -11.90 -31.20
CA VAL A 564 8.85 -12.67 -32.42
C VAL A 564 7.54 -12.19 -33.04
N ALA A 565 7.63 -11.41 -34.12
CA ALA A 565 6.47 -10.90 -34.84
C ALA A 565 6.09 -11.86 -35.99
N LEU A 566 4.92 -12.47 -35.90
CA LEU A 566 4.48 -13.49 -36.85
C LEU A 566 3.17 -13.06 -37.52
N VAL A 567 3.10 -13.31 -38.82
CA VAL A 567 1.88 -13.21 -39.62
C VAL A 567 1.60 -14.56 -40.26
N PRO A 568 0.38 -15.13 -40.15
CA PRO A 568 0.02 -16.35 -40.85
C PRO A 568 0.11 -16.17 -42.36
N THR A 569 0.74 -17.12 -43.05
CA THR A 569 0.86 -17.11 -44.51
C THR A 569 0.35 -18.43 -45.10
N ALA A 570 -0.16 -18.36 -46.34
CA ALA A 570 -0.53 -19.57 -47.08
C ALA A 570 0.67 -20.50 -47.33
N VAL A 571 1.90 -19.94 -47.34
CA VAL A 571 3.15 -20.71 -47.51
C VAL A 571 3.39 -21.65 -46.35
N ALA A 572 3.35 -21.15 -45.11
CA ALA A 572 3.49 -21.98 -43.91
C ALA A 572 2.32 -22.96 -43.76
N ALA A 573 1.09 -22.53 -44.10
CA ALA A 573 -0.07 -23.42 -44.06
C ALA A 573 0.04 -24.59 -45.06
N ALA A 574 0.59 -24.36 -46.25
CA ALA A 574 0.75 -25.39 -47.28
C ALA A 574 1.77 -26.48 -46.88
N THR A 575 2.76 -26.15 -46.04
CA THR A 575 3.74 -27.12 -45.51
C THR A 575 3.30 -27.77 -44.21
N GLY A 576 2.16 -27.33 -43.64
CA GLY A 576 1.71 -27.76 -42.31
C GLY A 576 2.52 -27.17 -41.15
N ASP A 577 3.34 -26.15 -41.42
CA ASP A 577 4.13 -25.45 -40.41
C ASP A 577 3.23 -24.55 -39.55
N ASP A 578 3.43 -24.62 -38.23
CA ASP A 578 2.85 -23.70 -37.28
C ASP A 578 3.97 -22.85 -36.66
N LEU A 579 4.14 -21.64 -37.17
CA LEU A 579 5.23 -20.75 -36.73
C LEU A 579 5.12 -20.37 -35.24
N VAL A 580 3.94 -20.46 -34.63
CA VAL A 580 3.77 -20.26 -33.19
C VAL A 580 4.38 -21.43 -32.41
N LYS A 581 4.30 -22.65 -32.94
CA LYS A 581 4.98 -23.82 -32.34
C LYS A 581 6.49 -23.72 -32.35
N ALA A 582 7.09 -22.93 -33.26
CA ALA A 582 8.53 -22.67 -33.25
C ALA A 582 8.99 -22.10 -31.89
N VAL A 583 8.12 -21.32 -31.22
CA VAL A 583 8.40 -20.72 -29.92
C VAL A 583 7.73 -21.43 -28.74
N THR A 584 6.72 -22.28 -28.94
CA THR A 584 6.02 -22.99 -27.84
C THR A 584 6.37 -24.48 -27.71
N ALA A 585 6.74 -25.16 -28.80
CA ALA A 585 6.96 -26.61 -28.81
C ALA A 585 8.37 -27.03 -28.35
N ARG A 586 9.35 -26.12 -28.40
CA ARG A 586 10.73 -26.45 -28.00
C ARG A 586 10.86 -26.62 -26.48
N PRO A 587 11.34 -27.78 -26.00
CA PRO A 587 11.53 -28.04 -24.58
C PRO A 587 12.74 -27.26 -24.04
N GLY A 588 12.74 -26.97 -22.74
CA GLY A 588 13.87 -26.36 -22.03
C GLY A 588 13.56 -24.99 -21.43
N HIS A 589 14.29 -24.68 -20.36
CA HIS A 589 14.17 -23.40 -19.65
C HIS A 589 14.77 -22.27 -20.49
N ARG A 590 14.00 -21.17 -20.64
CA ARG A 590 14.47 -19.96 -21.32
C ARG A 590 15.02 -18.98 -20.29
N PRO A 591 16.30 -18.59 -20.37
CA PRO A 591 16.90 -17.66 -19.40
C PRO A 591 16.49 -16.20 -19.63
N LYS A 592 15.80 -15.90 -20.73
CA LYS A 592 15.42 -14.55 -21.17
C LYS A 592 13.96 -14.56 -21.64
N PRO A 593 13.23 -13.44 -21.47
CA PRO A 593 11.85 -13.36 -21.92
C PRO A 593 11.76 -13.46 -23.44
N VAL A 594 10.76 -14.22 -23.90
CA VAL A 594 10.32 -14.26 -25.30
C VAL A 594 8.86 -13.86 -25.35
N VAL A 595 8.52 -12.95 -26.26
CA VAL A 595 7.13 -12.53 -26.51
C VAL A 595 6.80 -12.72 -27.99
N VAL A 596 5.52 -12.99 -28.27
CA VAL A 596 5.03 -13.12 -29.65
C VAL A 596 4.13 -11.94 -29.97
N VAL A 597 4.22 -11.41 -31.19
CA VAL A 597 3.25 -10.45 -31.72
C VAL A 597 2.53 -11.09 -32.89
N ARG A 598 1.20 -11.08 -32.87
CA ARG A 598 0.34 -11.60 -33.94
C ARG A 598 -0.74 -10.57 -34.25
N LEU A 599 -0.55 -9.84 -35.34
CA LEU A 599 -1.40 -8.70 -35.72
C LEU A 599 -2.83 -9.11 -36.08
N GLU A 600 -3.03 -10.38 -36.44
CA GLU A 600 -4.33 -10.93 -36.81
C GLU A 600 -5.16 -11.45 -35.62
N GLN A 601 -4.56 -11.53 -34.43
CA GLN A 601 -5.26 -12.10 -33.27
C GLN A 601 -6.36 -11.16 -32.77
N THR A 602 -7.43 -11.74 -32.21
CA THR A 602 -8.59 -10.96 -31.75
C THR A 602 -8.42 -10.43 -30.32
N LEU A 603 -7.81 -11.21 -29.43
CA LEU A 603 -7.63 -10.81 -28.04
C LEU A 603 -6.38 -9.94 -27.90
N PRO A 604 -6.38 -8.90 -27.04
CA PRO A 604 -5.19 -8.05 -26.86
C PRO A 604 -3.94 -8.83 -26.43
N VAL A 605 -4.13 -9.85 -25.58
CA VAL A 605 -3.08 -10.75 -25.13
C VAL A 605 -3.63 -12.14 -24.81
N GLU A 606 -2.85 -13.16 -25.17
CA GLU A 606 -3.10 -14.59 -24.87
C GLU A 606 -1.84 -15.24 -24.26
N LEU A 607 -2.03 -16.23 -23.37
CA LEU A 607 -0.93 -17.05 -22.85
C LEU A 607 -0.89 -18.40 -23.57
N LEU A 608 0.07 -18.55 -24.48
CA LEU A 608 0.24 -19.75 -25.29
C LEU A 608 0.96 -20.84 -24.49
N SER A 609 0.34 -22.01 -24.33
CA SER A 609 0.92 -23.14 -23.58
C SER A 609 2.18 -23.68 -24.26
N ARG A 610 3.20 -23.98 -23.47
CA ARG A 610 4.44 -24.61 -23.95
C ARG A 610 4.46 -26.11 -23.74
N SER A 611 5.12 -26.81 -24.67
CA SER A 611 5.52 -28.20 -24.47
C SER A 611 6.58 -28.28 -23.37
N GLY A 612 6.25 -28.93 -22.26
CA GLY A 612 7.13 -29.02 -21.07
C GLY A 612 6.81 -28.04 -19.94
N GLY A 613 5.70 -27.29 -20.02
CA GLY A 613 5.21 -26.40 -18.96
C GLY A 613 5.56 -24.93 -19.14
N GLY A 614 4.77 -24.06 -18.50
CA GLY A 614 4.83 -22.61 -18.67
C GLY A 614 4.08 -22.11 -19.91
N THR A 615 4.11 -20.80 -20.11
CA THR A 615 3.39 -20.12 -21.22
C THR A 615 4.28 -19.06 -21.89
N VAL A 616 3.92 -18.66 -23.11
CA VAL A 616 4.52 -17.53 -23.83
C VAL A 616 3.42 -16.51 -24.11
N PRO A 617 3.59 -15.23 -23.74
CA PRO A 617 2.58 -14.22 -24.02
C PRO A 617 2.60 -13.83 -25.50
N ALA A 618 1.43 -13.85 -26.13
CA ALA A 618 1.19 -13.37 -27.48
C ALA A 618 0.34 -12.10 -27.44
N TYR A 619 0.73 -11.07 -28.19
CA TYR A 619 0.12 -9.73 -28.15
C TYR A 619 -0.40 -9.31 -29.52
N ALA A 620 -1.60 -8.73 -29.56
CA ALA A 620 -2.21 -8.28 -30.81
C ALA A 620 -1.43 -7.11 -31.41
N GLU A 621 -0.90 -6.25 -30.53
CA GLU A 621 -0.23 -5.02 -30.91
C GLU A 621 1.24 -5.03 -30.45
N PRO A 622 2.21 -4.68 -31.32
CA PRO A 622 3.61 -4.59 -30.94
C PRO A 622 3.86 -3.60 -29.78
N GLN A 623 3.09 -2.52 -29.68
CA GLN A 623 3.17 -1.53 -28.61
C GLN A 623 2.86 -2.14 -27.25
N ALA A 624 1.90 -3.08 -27.16
CA ALA A 624 1.59 -3.78 -25.92
C ALA A 624 2.76 -4.66 -25.47
N ALA A 625 3.33 -5.45 -26.40
CA ALA A 625 4.49 -6.30 -26.14
C ALA A 625 5.72 -5.48 -25.70
N ALA A 626 6.01 -4.38 -26.42
CA ALA A 626 7.13 -3.50 -26.11
C ALA A 626 6.95 -2.80 -24.74
N ARG A 627 5.75 -2.29 -24.42
CA ARG A 627 5.49 -1.70 -23.10
C ARG A 627 5.67 -2.71 -21.97
N ALA A 628 5.17 -3.94 -22.13
CA ALA A 628 5.34 -5.00 -21.14
C ALA A 628 6.83 -5.32 -20.92
N LEU A 629 7.60 -5.49 -22.00
CA LEU A 629 9.06 -5.70 -21.92
C LEU A 629 9.78 -4.52 -21.25
N ALA A 630 9.38 -3.29 -21.55
CA ALA A 630 9.95 -2.10 -20.92
C ALA A 630 9.65 -2.03 -19.41
N HIS A 631 8.43 -2.41 -18.98
CA HIS A 631 8.09 -2.54 -17.56
C HIS A 631 8.95 -3.63 -16.88
N ALA A 632 9.13 -4.78 -17.52
CA ALA A 632 9.98 -5.85 -16.99
C ALA A 632 11.47 -5.43 -16.88
N ALA A 633 12.00 -4.72 -17.88
CA ALA A 633 13.36 -4.18 -17.85
C ALA A 633 13.55 -3.11 -16.77
N ARG A 634 12.57 -2.20 -16.60
CA ARG A 634 12.58 -1.22 -15.50
C ARG A 634 12.57 -1.90 -14.14
N ARG A 635 11.77 -2.96 -13.97
CA ARG A 635 11.74 -3.75 -12.75
C ARG A 635 13.09 -4.42 -12.48
N ALA A 636 13.69 -5.07 -13.48
CA ALA A 636 15.01 -5.69 -13.34
C ALA A 636 16.08 -4.67 -12.93
N ALA A 637 16.10 -3.51 -13.59
CA ALA A 637 17.01 -2.41 -13.26
C ALA A 637 16.77 -1.87 -11.84
N TRP A 638 15.54 -1.83 -11.36
CA TRP A 638 15.22 -1.41 -10.00
C TRP A 638 15.65 -2.45 -8.95
N LEU A 639 15.43 -3.75 -9.21
CA LEU A 639 15.87 -4.83 -8.32
C LEU A 639 17.39 -4.87 -8.16
N ALA A 640 18.14 -4.57 -9.22
CA ALA A 640 19.59 -4.48 -9.21
C ALA A 640 20.13 -3.30 -8.38
N ARG A 641 19.30 -2.31 -8.03
CA ARG A 641 19.74 -1.20 -7.17
C ARG A 641 19.90 -1.70 -5.73
N PRO A 642 21.00 -1.33 -5.05
CA PRO A 642 21.16 -1.62 -3.63
C PRO A 642 20.01 -0.99 -2.83
N ALA A 643 19.70 -1.56 -1.66
CA ALA A 643 18.62 -1.08 -0.81
C ALA A 643 18.80 0.37 -0.35
N GLY A 644 20.01 0.93 -0.47
CA GLY A 644 20.35 2.28 -0.02
C GLY A 644 20.26 2.41 1.49
N THR A 645 20.94 3.40 2.05
CA THR A 645 20.77 3.81 3.45
C THR A 645 19.92 5.07 3.47
N VAL A 646 19.15 5.29 4.54
CA VAL A 646 18.53 6.59 4.79
C VAL A 646 19.67 7.54 5.11
N PRO A 647 19.89 8.62 4.33
CA PRO A 647 20.96 9.55 4.62
C PRO A 647 20.63 10.31 5.92
N ASP A 648 21.63 10.48 6.78
CA ASP A 648 21.58 11.55 7.78
C ASP A 648 21.79 12.87 7.05
N LEU A 649 20.92 13.84 7.31
CA LEU A 649 20.89 15.10 6.58
C LEU A 649 21.33 16.22 7.53
N ASP A 650 22.50 16.77 7.26
CA ASP A 650 23.02 17.92 7.99
C ASP A 650 22.17 19.18 7.76
N GLY A 651 22.12 20.07 8.75
CA GLY A 651 21.46 21.37 8.62
C GLY A 651 19.93 21.33 8.71
N ILE A 652 19.35 20.22 9.14
CA ILE A 652 17.92 20.16 9.48
C ILE A 652 17.65 20.87 10.81
N ASP A 653 16.68 21.80 10.80
CA ASP A 653 16.19 22.51 11.98
C ASP A 653 14.73 22.15 12.24
N THR A 654 14.51 20.95 12.78
CA THR A 654 13.16 20.45 13.11
C THR A 654 12.49 21.30 14.20
N ALA A 655 13.27 21.90 15.10
CA ALA A 655 12.73 22.77 16.15
C ALA A 655 12.10 24.03 15.56
N ARG A 656 12.79 24.70 14.63
CA ARG A 656 12.25 25.86 13.90
C ARG A 656 11.05 25.48 13.03
N ALA A 657 11.09 24.32 12.37
CA ALA A 657 9.95 23.81 11.62
C ALA A 657 8.71 23.61 12.51
N HIS A 658 8.87 23.00 13.69
CA HIS A 658 7.77 22.82 14.65
C HIS A 658 7.25 24.15 15.18
N ALA A 659 8.13 25.12 15.48
CA ALA A 659 7.70 26.45 15.92
C ALA A 659 6.88 27.16 14.83
N CYS A 660 7.36 27.15 13.57
CA CYS A 660 6.70 27.71 12.41
C CYS A 660 5.27 27.15 12.23
N ILE A 661 5.12 25.83 12.34
CA ILE A 661 3.81 25.15 12.23
C ILE A 661 2.94 25.38 13.47
N GLY A 662 3.54 25.38 14.67
CA GLY A 662 2.84 25.65 15.92
C GLY A 662 2.16 27.01 15.89
N THR A 663 2.90 28.07 15.54
CA THR A 663 2.35 29.42 15.36
C THR A 663 1.22 29.48 14.34
N TYR A 664 1.33 28.73 13.23
CA TYR A 664 0.27 28.67 12.23
C TYR A 664 -1.01 28.02 12.78
N LEU A 665 -0.88 26.90 13.48
CA LEU A 665 -2.00 26.14 14.04
C LEU A 665 -2.67 26.83 15.24
N GLU A 666 -1.93 27.63 16.01
CA GLU A 666 -2.51 28.51 17.04
C GLU A 666 -3.50 29.50 16.43
N ALA A 667 -3.18 30.05 15.25
CA ALA A 667 -4.07 30.95 14.52
C ALA A 667 -5.15 30.21 13.70
N HIS A 668 -4.88 28.96 13.29
CA HIS A 668 -5.75 28.14 12.44
C HIS A 668 -5.90 26.73 13.04
N PRO A 669 -6.74 26.55 14.08
CA PRO A 669 -6.84 25.29 14.81
C PRO A 669 -7.34 24.12 13.95
N ASP A 670 -8.13 24.40 12.91
CA ASP A 670 -8.61 23.40 11.94
C ASP A 670 -7.57 23.10 10.84
N GLY A 671 -6.40 23.74 10.88
CA GLY A 671 -5.37 23.70 9.86
C GLY A 671 -5.71 24.53 8.62
N GLY A 672 -4.89 24.40 7.57
CA GLY A 672 -5.08 25.14 6.32
C GLY A 672 -3.85 25.12 5.41
N TRP A 673 -3.86 25.99 4.40
CA TRP A 673 -2.75 26.16 3.47
C TRP A 673 -1.83 27.29 3.94
N LEU A 674 -0.53 27.00 4.02
CA LEU A 674 0.50 27.99 4.34
C LEU A 674 0.64 29.02 3.22
N ASP A 675 0.92 30.28 3.58
CA ASP A 675 1.30 31.28 2.59
C ASP A 675 2.72 30.99 2.04
N PRO A 676 3.08 31.54 0.86
CA PRO A 676 4.35 31.23 0.22
C PRO A 676 5.58 31.44 1.09
N ARG A 677 5.56 32.43 2.00
CA ARG A 677 6.72 32.77 2.84
C ARG A 677 6.90 31.73 3.94
N THR A 678 5.84 31.42 4.68
CA THR A 678 5.87 30.36 5.70
C THR A 678 6.14 28.98 5.09
N CYS A 679 5.62 28.72 3.89
CA CYS A 679 5.93 27.49 3.15
C CYS A 679 7.43 27.41 2.82
N ALA A 680 8.03 28.49 2.32
CA ALA A 680 9.45 28.52 2.00
C ALA A 680 10.34 28.39 3.24
N GLU A 681 10.00 29.07 4.34
CA GLU A 681 10.70 28.93 5.62
C GLU A 681 10.68 27.47 6.11
N LEU A 682 9.53 26.81 6.02
CA LEU A 682 9.39 25.40 6.38
C LEU A 682 10.28 24.50 5.50
N LEU A 683 10.30 24.72 4.19
CA LEU A 683 11.14 23.95 3.26
C LEU A 683 12.64 24.16 3.54
N ASP A 684 13.04 25.39 3.88
CA ASP A 684 14.41 25.73 4.23
C ASP A 684 14.87 25.07 5.54
N CYS A 685 13.96 24.83 6.50
CA CYS A 685 14.28 24.08 7.72
C CYS A 685 14.73 22.64 7.44
N TYR A 686 14.38 22.09 6.27
CA TYR A 686 14.74 20.73 5.85
C TYR A 686 15.71 20.72 4.67
N GLY A 687 16.28 21.88 4.30
CA GLY A 687 17.21 22.01 3.18
C GLY A 687 16.61 21.60 1.82
N ILE A 688 15.28 21.65 1.66
CA ILE A 688 14.63 21.25 0.41
C ILE A 688 14.89 22.35 -0.63
N PRO A 689 15.59 22.05 -1.75
CA PRO A 689 15.95 23.08 -2.72
C PRO A 689 14.71 23.72 -3.36
N GLN A 690 14.66 25.05 -3.34
CA GLN A 690 13.61 25.84 -3.96
C GLN A 690 14.18 26.60 -5.16
N LEU A 691 13.34 26.84 -6.18
CA LEU A 691 13.68 27.86 -7.16
C LEU A 691 13.79 29.21 -6.43
N PRO A 692 14.82 30.04 -6.73
CA PRO A 692 14.91 31.39 -6.19
C PRO A 692 13.59 32.12 -6.37
N TRP A 693 13.12 32.78 -5.32
CA TRP A 693 11.83 33.48 -5.36
C TRP A 693 11.91 34.75 -4.54
N ALA A 694 11.00 35.68 -4.83
CA ALA A 694 10.84 36.90 -4.07
C ALA A 694 9.35 37.22 -3.89
N TRP A 695 9.04 37.83 -2.75
CA TRP A 695 7.72 38.38 -2.44
C TRP A 695 7.70 39.87 -2.78
N ALA A 696 6.60 40.32 -3.40
CA ALA A 696 6.36 41.73 -3.65
C ALA A 696 4.90 42.08 -3.36
N THR A 697 4.68 43.22 -2.72
CA THR A 697 3.36 43.80 -2.42
C THR A 697 3.07 45.04 -3.22
N THR A 698 4.07 45.59 -3.90
CA THR A 698 3.95 46.77 -4.77
C THR A 698 4.55 46.51 -6.15
N GLU A 699 4.16 47.34 -7.09
CA GLU A 699 4.70 47.34 -8.45
C GLU A 699 6.23 47.52 -8.47
N ASP A 700 6.76 48.47 -7.69
CA ASP A 700 8.20 48.74 -7.62
C ASP A 700 8.97 47.58 -6.98
N GLU A 701 8.42 46.98 -5.91
CA GLU A 701 8.98 45.77 -5.30
C GLU A 701 9.02 44.61 -6.30
N ALA A 702 7.99 44.46 -7.14
CA ALA A 702 7.92 43.40 -8.14
C ALA A 702 9.00 43.56 -9.22
N VAL A 703 9.30 44.79 -9.63
CA VAL A 703 10.41 45.09 -10.57
C VAL A 703 11.76 44.78 -9.93
N LEU A 704 12.01 45.28 -8.72
CA LEU A 704 13.25 44.99 -7.99
C LEU A 704 13.44 43.49 -7.73
N ALA A 705 12.35 42.78 -7.43
CA ALA A 705 12.34 41.33 -7.30
C ALA A 705 12.66 40.65 -8.63
N ALA A 706 12.04 41.07 -9.73
CA ALA A 706 12.30 40.53 -11.05
C ALA A 706 13.77 40.68 -11.45
N ASP A 707 14.38 41.84 -11.18
CA ASP A 707 15.79 42.09 -11.47
C ASP A 707 16.75 41.16 -10.73
N ARG A 708 16.48 40.88 -9.44
CA ARG A 708 17.26 39.91 -8.67
C ARG A 708 17.08 38.46 -9.14
N MET A 709 15.92 38.15 -9.74
CA MET A 709 15.53 36.78 -10.11
C MET A 709 15.78 36.44 -11.58
N ARG A 710 16.42 37.33 -12.36
CA ARG A 710 16.70 37.07 -13.79
C ARG A 710 17.71 35.94 -13.94
N GLY A 711 17.28 34.81 -14.50
CA GLY A 711 18.17 33.75 -14.96
C GLY A 711 18.87 34.09 -16.29
N PRO A 712 19.63 33.16 -16.89
CA PRO A 712 20.36 33.36 -18.15
C PRO A 712 19.49 33.80 -19.34
N GLY A 713 18.17 33.56 -19.30
CA GLY A 713 17.20 34.00 -20.31
C GLY A 713 16.55 35.36 -20.04
N GLY A 714 16.78 35.98 -18.89
CA GLY A 714 16.20 37.29 -18.52
C GLY A 714 14.67 37.30 -18.35
N LEU A 715 14.03 36.13 -18.32
CA LEU A 715 12.58 35.95 -18.18
C LEU A 715 12.21 35.60 -16.74
N VAL A 716 11.13 36.20 -16.26
CA VAL A 716 10.56 35.91 -14.93
C VAL A 716 9.08 35.53 -15.04
N VAL A 717 8.59 34.94 -13.96
CA VAL A 717 7.19 34.57 -13.77
C VAL A 717 6.65 35.35 -12.58
N MET A 718 5.42 35.87 -12.71
CA MET A 718 4.70 36.52 -11.62
C MET A 718 3.43 35.73 -11.29
N LYS A 719 3.22 35.40 -10.03
CA LYS A 719 2.08 34.63 -9.55
C LYS A 719 1.37 35.40 -8.44
N GLY A 720 0.09 35.72 -8.62
CA GLY A 720 -0.74 36.34 -7.58
C GLY A 720 -1.00 35.40 -6.41
N TYR A 721 -1.19 35.97 -5.22
CA TYR A 721 -1.55 35.24 -4.02
C TYR A 721 -2.58 35.99 -3.17
N TRP A 722 -3.50 35.21 -2.59
CA TRP A 722 -4.39 35.59 -1.51
C TRP A 722 -4.82 34.33 -0.73
N PRO A 723 -5.27 34.46 0.54
CA PRO A 723 -5.77 33.33 1.31
C PRO A 723 -6.86 32.54 0.57
N GLY A 724 -6.68 31.22 0.45
CA GLY A 724 -7.60 30.32 -0.26
C GLY A 724 -7.31 30.11 -1.75
N LEU A 725 -6.35 30.82 -2.36
CA LEU A 725 -5.97 30.58 -3.76
C LEU A 725 -5.06 29.35 -3.91
N LEU A 726 -5.64 28.22 -4.34
CA LEU A 726 -4.90 26.97 -4.56
C LEU A 726 -4.44 26.79 -6.01
N HIS A 727 -5.33 27.04 -6.98
CA HIS A 727 -5.07 26.80 -8.40
C HIS A 727 -4.89 28.11 -9.17
N LYS A 728 -3.71 28.73 -9.02
CA LYS A 728 -3.38 30.06 -9.58
C LYS A 728 -3.62 30.14 -11.10
N SER A 729 -3.20 29.12 -11.85
CA SER A 729 -3.39 29.08 -13.31
C SER A 729 -4.87 28.98 -13.71
N ALA A 730 -5.69 28.26 -12.93
CA ALA A 730 -7.12 28.14 -13.20
C ALA A 730 -7.87 29.46 -12.98
N GLN A 731 -7.36 30.31 -12.10
CA GLN A 731 -7.86 31.67 -11.89
C GLN A 731 -7.17 32.70 -12.80
N HIS A 732 -6.32 32.26 -13.74
CA HIS A 732 -5.49 33.15 -14.57
C HIS A 732 -4.68 34.16 -13.75
N ALA A 733 -4.22 33.76 -12.55
CA ALA A 733 -3.41 34.57 -11.64
C ALA A 733 -1.90 34.32 -11.82
N VAL A 734 -1.48 33.93 -13.04
CA VAL A 734 -0.08 33.63 -13.39
C VAL A 734 0.25 34.33 -14.71
N HIS A 735 1.33 35.10 -14.71
CA HIS A 735 1.94 35.69 -15.90
C HIS A 735 3.31 35.05 -16.14
N LEU A 736 3.47 34.44 -17.32
CA LEU A 736 4.69 33.78 -17.76
C LEU A 736 5.46 34.70 -18.73
N ASP A 737 6.72 34.33 -19.01
CA ASP A 737 7.53 34.95 -20.05
C ASP A 737 7.72 36.48 -19.92
N LEU A 738 7.68 37.01 -18.69
CA LEU A 738 7.82 38.45 -18.45
C LEU A 738 9.26 38.90 -18.67
N ARG A 739 9.44 39.91 -19.52
CA ARG A 739 10.73 40.45 -19.93
C ARG A 739 10.79 41.96 -19.69
N GLY A 740 11.69 42.37 -18.81
CA GLY A 740 11.93 43.79 -18.55
C GLY A 740 10.85 44.43 -17.69
N ASP A 741 11.18 45.61 -17.19
CA ASP A 741 10.45 46.26 -16.11
C ASP A 741 9.03 46.63 -16.54
N SER A 742 8.86 47.07 -17.78
CA SER A 742 7.55 47.47 -18.32
C SER A 742 6.53 46.33 -18.30
N GLN A 743 6.95 45.11 -18.67
CA GLN A 743 6.08 43.93 -18.66
C GLN A 743 5.75 43.48 -17.23
N VAL A 744 6.74 43.54 -16.33
CA VAL A 744 6.54 43.23 -14.90
C VAL A 744 5.55 44.21 -14.25
N ARG A 745 5.70 45.51 -14.51
CA ARG A 745 4.78 46.55 -14.04
C ARG A 745 3.36 46.34 -14.57
N ALA A 746 3.23 46.07 -15.87
CA ALA A 746 1.94 45.80 -16.49
C ALA A 746 1.27 44.55 -15.89
N ALA A 747 2.02 43.47 -15.67
CA ALA A 747 1.52 42.25 -15.06
C ALA A 747 1.06 42.46 -13.60
N PHE A 748 1.79 43.26 -12.83
CA PHE A 748 1.40 43.59 -11.45
C PHE A 748 0.07 44.35 -11.41
N ARG A 749 -0.04 45.44 -12.20
CA ARG A 749 -1.27 46.24 -12.30
C ARG A 749 -2.46 45.42 -12.77
N ASP A 750 -2.25 44.50 -13.72
CA ASP A 750 -3.29 43.59 -14.17
C ASP A 750 -3.81 42.71 -13.02
N LEU A 751 -2.92 42.08 -12.24
CA LEU A 751 -3.32 41.27 -11.09
C LEU A 751 -4.02 42.10 -10.01
N GLU A 752 -3.48 43.28 -9.70
CA GLU A 752 -4.05 44.21 -8.73
C GLU A 752 -5.46 44.66 -9.13
N THR A 753 -5.66 44.96 -10.41
CA THR A 753 -6.95 45.38 -10.95
C THR A 753 -7.96 44.23 -10.96
N ARG A 754 -7.58 43.06 -11.47
CA ARG A 754 -8.49 41.91 -11.60
C ARG A 754 -8.86 41.28 -10.27
N PHE A 755 -7.99 41.37 -9.26
CA PHE A 755 -8.18 40.79 -7.94
C PHE A 755 -8.18 41.85 -6.84
N ALA A 756 -8.68 43.04 -7.15
CA ALA A 756 -8.79 44.15 -6.21
C ALA A 756 -9.55 43.72 -4.93
N GLY A 757 -8.97 44.01 -3.76
CA GLY A 757 -9.52 43.63 -2.46
C GLY A 757 -9.28 42.17 -2.06
N LEU A 758 -8.75 41.33 -2.96
CA LEU A 758 -8.34 39.95 -2.66
C LEU A 758 -6.82 39.82 -2.63
N LEU A 759 -6.13 40.38 -3.62
CA LEU A 759 -4.68 40.23 -3.80
C LEU A 759 -3.90 40.71 -2.57
N THR A 760 -3.14 39.80 -1.96
CA THR A 760 -2.27 40.10 -0.82
C THR A 760 -0.84 40.40 -1.27
N GLY A 761 -0.43 39.89 -2.43
CA GLY A 761 0.86 40.15 -3.04
C GLY A 761 1.15 39.17 -4.17
N VAL A 762 2.38 39.24 -4.70
CA VAL A 762 2.84 38.39 -5.79
C VAL A 762 4.14 37.67 -5.44
N VAL A 763 4.26 36.46 -5.96
CA VAL A 763 5.51 35.68 -5.98
C VAL A 763 6.18 35.90 -7.34
N VAL A 764 7.44 36.31 -7.33
CA VAL A 764 8.27 36.49 -8.52
C VAL A 764 9.37 35.42 -8.54
N GLN A 765 9.52 34.72 -9.66
CA GLN A 765 10.46 33.60 -9.83
C GLN A 765 11.15 33.65 -11.21
N PRO A 766 12.35 33.05 -11.38
CA PRO A 766 12.89 32.79 -12.71
C PRO A 766 11.97 31.83 -13.48
N LEU A 767 11.89 32.00 -14.80
CA LEU A 767 11.20 31.04 -15.65
C LEU A 767 11.99 29.72 -15.69
N ALA A 768 11.42 28.66 -15.13
CA ALA A 768 11.99 27.32 -15.21
C ALA A 768 11.88 26.72 -16.61
N ALA A 769 12.79 25.80 -16.96
CA ALA A 769 12.72 25.04 -18.21
C ALA A 769 11.42 24.22 -18.27
N ARG A 770 10.92 23.98 -19.49
CA ARG A 770 9.76 23.09 -19.69
C ARG A 770 10.10 21.71 -19.15
N GLY A 771 9.26 21.21 -18.25
CA GLY A 771 9.46 19.96 -17.55
C GLY A 771 8.32 19.70 -16.57
N THR A 772 8.52 18.75 -15.67
CA THR A 772 7.55 18.41 -14.62
C THR A 772 7.92 19.14 -13.33
N GLU A 773 7.01 19.96 -12.78
CA GLU A 773 7.21 20.74 -11.54
C GLU A 773 7.13 19.82 -10.32
N LEU A 774 8.27 19.44 -9.72
CA LEU A 774 8.35 18.52 -8.57
C LEU A 774 7.73 19.07 -7.29
#